data_AF-A0A1M3BP66-F1
#
_entry.id   AF-A0A1M3BP66-F1
#
_cell.length_a   1.000
_cell.length_b   1.000
_cell.length_c   1.000
_cell.angle_alpha   90.00
_cell.angle_beta   90.00
_cell.angle_gamma   90.00
#
_symmetry.space_group_name_H-M   'P 1'
#
loop_
_entity.id
_entity.type
_entity.pdbx_description
1 polymer ?
#
loop_
_entity_poly.entity_id
_entity_poly.type
_entity_poly.pdbx_seq_one_letter_code
_entity_poly.pdbx_strand_id
1 'polypeptide(L)'
;MGVVIAFVAGFFLGHFTGHHSTTTVAAGQTSAQESTTESSEGEEGEKVTASNGITLAPKFTSEELYEAAGDNWITNGGGTTNARFSTLDEINTENVKELKGDWMTKIGANATAAKFSAEGQAIEYEGTIYISDGAEDVFALDATDGHRLWTYEPHLPPDPLGEVVCCGWDNRGVAIGDGMVFVSQLNGAQVALDQETGKVVWSTTVVRPRSGFSITSAPLYYNGKVYVGGSGGEYGVRGRLTALNAETGKEEWKFWTTPSPNEPGGDTWPKGTDAYKHGGASIWNTPTVNPETGMLFFSTSNASPWVGDERPGENLFTSSIVALDAETGEYKWHYQQVHHDLWDFDSPSPTVLFKGEMNGEMREGVGEPSKTGWVYLVDQKTGKPIYPIPEVKVPQDPAQNTWPTQPEPTMEPFSPIEATPEAVEKAEEAVASSNPKPKIVGSKVFTPQSSDPNVINLGANSAVGGDNWPPSSYDPEKNMYFVCSQSGALGLIVPPEPQKYVEGETYIGSDTIVATGFNTKGFITAYDMSTGKIAWQNETPESCYSGTVTTAGGLLFVGQNNGELQAFNSETGEKLWGFQTGAGANTTVTPFEDEGEEKIAIYAGGNSLAATSHGENFWVFSLNGTIESLEGEEAEAEGTEHAGEETEKEGEASEEEGEASEEAGTGEEEGEAAEGAETAEAGAPNAEAGKEIFAENCSVCHGATGHGGNGGPDLTTMPLAKEQAGAEKQVTNGGGGMPPFKGTLSEEEIANVAAYVVEDIVGGK
;
A
#
# COMPACT_ATOMS: atom_id res chain seq x y z
N MET A 1 46.00 -37.63 -29.77
CA MET A 1 47.42 -37.77 -29.42
C MET A 1 47.49 -37.84 -27.90
N GLY A 2 47.90 -38.98 -27.33
CA GLY A 2 48.07 -39.27 -25.88
C GLY A 2 46.76 -39.50 -25.09
N VAL A 3 46.23 -40.68 -24.73
CA VAL A 3 46.70 -42.02 -24.25
C VAL A 3 46.78 -42.15 -22.71
N VAL A 4 45.73 -42.82 -22.15
CA VAL A 4 45.72 -43.95 -21.17
C VAL A 4 46.13 -43.63 -19.70
N ILE A 5 45.40 -44.03 -18.64
CA ILE A 5 45.31 -45.39 -18.03
C ILE A 5 44.02 -45.58 -17.19
N ALA A 6 43.47 -46.81 -17.23
CA ALA A 6 42.40 -47.38 -16.41
C ALA A 6 42.94 -48.47 -15.44
N PHE A 7 42.21 -48.77 -14.35
CA PHE A 7 42.21 -50.05 -13.59
C PHE A 7 40.87 -50.12 -12.79
N VAL A 8 39.85 -50.92 -13.15
CA VAL A 8 39.57 -52.38 -12.99
C VAL A 8 39.03 -52.83 -11.61
N ALA A 9 37.72 -53.11 -11.60
CA ALA A 9 36.90 -54.22 -11.06
C ALA A 9 37.23 -54.98 -9.75
N GLY A 10 36.16 -55.29 -9.00
CA GLY A 10 36.11 -56.39 -8.01
C GLY A 10 34.68 -56.73 -7.55
N PHE A 11 34.10 -57.78 -8.14
CA PHE A 11 32.83 -58.44 -7.79
C PHE A 11 33.04 -59.41 -6.60
N PHE A 12 32.09 -59.54 -5.67
CA PHE A 12 31.90 -60.78 -4.90
C PHE A 12 30.42 -60.99 -4.53
N LEU A 13 29.91 -62.17 -4.90
CA LEU A 13 28.64 -62.76 -4.47
C LEU A 13 28.78 -63.35 -3.05
N GLY A 14 27.68 -63.33 -2.29
CA GLY A 14 27.47 -64.18 -1.11
C GLY A 14 25.97 -64.34 -0.81
N HIS A 15 25.41 -65.50 -1.17
CA HIS A 15 24.08 -66.01 -0.77
C HIS A 15 24.12 -66.55 0.68
N PHE A 16 23.05 -66.39 1.46
CA PHE A 16 22.48 -67.43 2.35
C PHE A 16 21.06 -67.06 2.84
N THR A 17 20.07 -67.90 2.47
CA THR A 17 18.86 -68.39 3.21
C THR A 17 18.14 -67.45 4.21
N GLY A 18 16.82 -67.21 4.23
CA GLY A 18 15.65 -68.00 3.83
C GLY A 18 14.84 -68.45 5.06
N HIS A 19 13.70 -67.81 5.37
CA HIS A 19 12.51 -68.47 5.95
C HIS A 19 11.25 -67.58 5.85
N HIS A 20 10.27 -68.06 5.08
CA HIS A 20 8.87 -67.64 5.12
C HIS A 20 8.09 -68.56 6.08
N SER A 21 7.02 -68.06 6.68
CA SER A 21 5.84 -68.87 6.98
C SER A 21 4.56 -68.06 6.77
N THR A 22 3.87 -68.43 5.70
CA THR A 22 2.45 -68.18 5.39
C THR A 22 1.54 -69.02 6.28
N THR A 23 0.32 -68.55 6.59
CA THR A 23 -0.90 -69.39 6.57
C THR A 23 -2.15 -68.52 6.32
N THR A 24 -2.98 -69.02 5.41
CA THR A 24 -4.27 -68.57 4.85
C THR A 24 -5.41 -68.71 5.91
N VAL A 25 -6.59 -68.05 5.84
CA VAL A 25 -7.84 -68.58 5.24
C VAL A 25 -9.07 -67.71 5.60
N ALA A 26 -9.93 -67.53 4.58
CA ALA A 26 -11.40 -67.39 4.52
C ALA A 26 -12.17 -66.11 4.89
N ALA A 27 -13.08 -65.81 3.96
CA ALA A 27 -14.19 -64.89 4.03
C ALA A 27 -15.36 -65.41 4.88
N GLY A 28 -16.10 -64.47 5.49
CA GLY A 28 -17.45 -64.65 6.02
C GLY A 28 -18.16 -63.31 6.11
N GLN A 29 -19.27 -63.15 5.38
CA GLN A 29 -20.22 -62.06 5.55
C GLN A 29 -20.95 -62.22 6.89
N THR A 30 -21.17 -61.13 7.63
CA THR A 30 -22.42 -60.89 8.38
C THR A 30 -22.57 -59.41 8.72
N SER A 31 -23.83 -59.01 8.86
CA SER A 31 -24.43 -57.68 8.82
C SER A 31 -24.14 -56.73 9.98
N ALA A 32 -24.17 -55.44 9.63
CA ALA A 32 -24.73 -54.27 10.33
C ALA A 32 -24.93 -54.31 11.85
N GLN A 33 -24.32 -53.33 12.52
CA GLN A 33 -24.96 -52.60 13.61
C GLN A 33 -24.42 -51.16 13.64
N GLU A 34 -25.30 -50.19 13.42
CA GLU A 34 -25.05 -48.77 13.62
C GLU A 34 -24.64 -48.52 15.08
N SER A 35 -23.58 -47.73 15.27
CA SER A 35 -23.25 -47.09 16.53
C SER A 35 -23.11 -45.61 16.21
N THR A 36 -24.15 -44.87 16.58
CA THR A 36 -24.18 -43.42 16.70
C THR A 36 -22.99 -42.93 17.51
N THR A 37 -22.06 -42.23 16.88
CA THR A 37 -21.11 -41.36 17.57
C THR A 37 -21.73 -39.98 17.66
N GLU A 38 -22.13 -39.62 18.88
CA GLU A 38 -22.36 -38.24 19.29
C GLU A 38 -21.15 -37.39 18.90
N SER A 39 -21.43 -36.24 18.31
CA SER A 39 -20.50 -35.13 18.12
C SER A 39 -20.04 -34.65 19.49
N SER A 40 -18.77 -34.88 19.83
CA SER A 40 -18.12 -34.15 20.90
C SER A 40 -17.82 -32.74 20.38
N GLU A 41 -18.40 -31.75 21.06
CA GLU A 41 -18.00 -30.34 21.02
C GLU A 41 -16.47 -30.23 21.14
N GLY A 42 -15.88 -29.31 20.35
CA GLY A 42 -14.43 -29.11 20.30
C GLY A 42 -13.88 -28.70 21.66
N GLU A 43 -12.86 -29.41 22.13
CA GLU A 43 -12.02 -28.93 23.21
C GLU A 43 -11.16 -27.78 22.65
N GLU A 44 -11.40 -26.56 23.12
CA GLU A 44 -10.43 -25.45 23.00
C GLU A 44 -9.07 -25.95 23.48
N GLY A 45 -8.04 -25.83 22.62
CA GLY A 45 -6.68 -26.18 22.99
C GLY A 45 -6.23 -25.32 24.18
N GLU A 46 -5.55 -25.92 25.16
CA GLU A 46 -4.99 -25.20 26.31
C GLU A 46 -4.08 -24.05 25.81
N LYS A 47 -4.46 -22.79 26.10
CA LYS A 47 -3.67 -21.60 25.76
C LYS A 47 -2.25 -21.74 26.30
N VAL A 48 -1.25 -21.55 25.44
CA VAL A 48 0.16 -21.67 25.82
C VAL A 48 0.76 -20.29 26.02
N THR A 49 0.94 -19.88 27.28
CA THR A 49 1.61 -18.63 27.63
C THR A 49 3.10 -18.87 27.87
N ALA A 50 3.92 -18.12 27.14
CA ALA A 50 5.36 -18.11 27.21
C ALA A 50 5.90 -17.51 28.52
N SER A 51 7.20 -17.68 28.76
CA SER A 51 7.83 -17.24 30.01
C SER A 51 7.88 -15.72 30.18
N ASN A 52 7.75 -14.98 29.08
CA ASN A 52 7.72 -13.53 29.02
C ASN A 52 6.30 -12.94 28.99
N GLY A 53 5.26 -13.76 29.17
CA GLY A 53 3.86 -13.32 29.22
C GLY A 53 3.12 -13.37 27.88
N ILE A 54 3.81 -13.59 26.75
CA ILE A 54 3.17 -13.70 25.44
C ILE A 54 2.35 -15.00 25.36
N THR A 55 1.07 -14.90 25.01
CA THR A 55 0.27 -16.07 24.65
C THR A 55 0.51 -16.42 23.18
N LEU A 56 0.98 -17.64 22.93
CA LEU A 56 1.36 -18.07 21.59
C LEU A 56 0.12 -18.34 20.74
N ALA A 57 0.12 -17.80 19.53
CA ALA A 57 -0.91 -18.03 18.53
C ALA A 57 -0.95 -19.53 18.19
N PRO A 58 -2.12 -20.19 18.28
CA PRO A 58 -2.24 -21.59 17.93
C PRO A 58 -2.11 -21.77 16.42
N LYS A 59 -2.22 -23.03 16.00
CA LYS A 59 -2.68 -23.31 14.65
C LYS A 59 -4.16 -22.93 14.57
N PHE A 60 -4.46 -21.70 14.15
CA PHE A 60 -5.84 -21.26 14.02
C PHE A 60 -6.64 -22.22 13.13
N THR A 61 -7.84 -22.52 13.58
CA THR A 61 -8.84 -23.24 12.81
C THR A 61 -9.36 -22.37 11.68
N SER A 62 -9.92 -23.02 10.65
CA SER A 62 -10.59 -22.32 9.56
C SER A 62 -11.79 -21.49 10.02
N GLU A 63 -12.44 -21.87 11.13
CA GLU A 63 -13.59 -21.17 11.69
C GLU A 63 -13.15 -19.87 12.39
N GLU A 64 -12.18 -19.95 13.30
CA GLU A 64 -11.59 -18.77 13.97
C GLU A 64 -11.06 -17.73 12.99
N LEU A 65 -10.46 -18.16 11.88
CA LEU A 65 -9.95 -17.26 10.84
C LEU A 65 -11.06 -16.60 10.00
N TYR A 66 -12.25 -17.19 9.92
CA TYR A 66 -13.34 -16.72 9.07
C TYR A 66 -14.36 -15.84 9.80
N GLU A 67 -14.47 -16.02 11.11
CA GLU A 67 -15.31 -15.19 11.96
C GLU A 67 -14.90 -13.72 11.87
N ALA A 68 -15.87 -12.83 12.13
CA ALA A 68 -15.56 -11.42 12.28
C ALA A 68 -14.66 -11.21 13.50
N ALA A 69 -13.78 -10.21 13.44
CA ALA A 69 -12.92 -9.89 14.58
C ALA A 69 -13.79 -9.54 15.79
N GLY A 70 -13.30 -9.85 16.98
CA GLY A 70 -13.99 -9.57 18.25
C GLY A 70 -12.95 -9.18 19.28
N ASP A 71 -12.85 -9.97 20.36
CA ASP A 71 -11.87 -9.78 21.43
C ASP A 71 -10.43 -9.67 20.91
N ASN A 72 -10.10 -10.40 19.83
CA ASN A 72 -8.79 -10.37 19.18
C ASN A 72 -8.90 -9.90 17.74
N TRP A 73 -7.81 -9.32 17.22
CA TRP A 73 -7.64 -8.96 15.80
C TRP A 73 -6.49 -9.75 15.17
N ILE A 74 -6.77 -11.00 14.78
CA ILE A 74 -5.74 -12.02 14.54
C ILE A 74 -5.16 -12.07 13.11
N THR A 75 -5.72 -11.30 12.18
CA THR A 75 -5.17 -11.17 10.81
C THR A 75 -5.12 -9.71 10.40
N ASN A 76 -4.34 -9.38 9.37
CA ASN A 76 -4.30 -8.02 8.83
C ASN A 76 -5.71 -7.49 8.49
N GLY A 77 -6.62 -8.34 8.04
CA GLY A 77 -8.01 -8.02 7.67
C GLY A 77 -9.06 -8.09 8.78
N GLY A 78 -8.68 -8.43 10.01
CA GLY A 78 -9.59 -8.85 11.09
C GLY A 78 -10.09 -10.30 10.96
N GLY A 79 -10.04 -10.86 9.75
CA GLY A 79 -10.24 -12.28 9.42
C GLY A 79 -9.83 -12.52 7.97
N THR A 80 -9.90 -13.77 7.48
CA THR A 80 -9.57 -14.13 6.09
C THR A 80 -10.54 -13.56 5.07
N THR A 81 -11.63 -12.93 5.52
CA THR A 81 -12.57 -12.18 4.69
C THR A 81 -12.10 -10.78 4.34
N ASN A 82 -11.11 -10.24 5.07
CA ASN A 82 -10.75 -8.82 5.04
C ASN A 82 -11.97 -7.88 5.23
N ALA A 83 -13.00 -8.30 5.96
CA ALA A 83 -14.18 -7.46 6.17
C ALA A 83 -13.88 -6.20 6.99
N ARG A 84 -12.80 -6.21 7.79
CA ARG A 84 -12.40 -5.11 8.69
C ARG A 84 -13.56 -4.65 9.57
N PHE A 85 -14.32 -5.61 10.04
CA PHE A 85 -15.46 -5.42 10.92
C PHE A 85 -15.16 -6.10 12.26
N SER A 86 -15.33 -5.34 13.35
CA SER A 86 -15.28 -5.87 14.71
C SER A 86 -16.70 -6.05 15.26
N THR A 87 -16.93 -7.16 15.96
CA THR A 87 -18.18 -7.43 16.69
C THR A 87 -18.27 -6.67 18.01
N LEU A 88 -17.22 -5.94 18.42
CA LEU A 88 -17.23 -5.14 19.63
C LEU A 88 -18.17 -3.94 19.49
N ASP A 89 -18.88 -3.61 20.59
CA ASP A 89 -19.92 -2.58 20.65
C ASP A 89 -19.93 -1.77 21.96
N GLU A 90 -18.93 -1.96 22.82
CA GLU A 90 -18.77 -1.15 24.03
C GLU A 90 -18.55 0.32 23.64
N ILE A 91 -17.70 0.57 22.66
CA ILE A 91 -17.54 1.87 22.00
C ILE A 91 -18.56 1.96 20.87
N ASN A 92 -19.50 2.89 21.00
CA ASN A 92 -20.62 3.03 20.07
C ASN A 92 -20.99 4.50 19.83
N THR A 93 -21.98 4.70 18.97
CA THR A 93 -22.43 6.04 18.56
C THR A 93 -22.88 6.96 19.71
N GLU A 94 -23.23 6.43 20.88
CA GLU A 94 -23.71 7.24 22.02
C GLU A 94 -22.57 7.78 22.91
N ASN A 95 -21.48 7.01 23.01
CA ASN A 95 -20.38 7.23 23.97
C ASN A 95 -19.02 7.52 23.31
N VAL A 96 -18.84 7.33 22.00
CA VAL A 96 -17.54 7.56 21.31
C VAL A 96 -16.96 8.97 21.54
N LYS A 97 -17.79 9.97 21.82
CA LYS A 97 -17.36 11.32 22.22
C LYS A 97 -16.52 11.37 23.51
N GLU A 98 -16.56 10.31 24.31
CA GLU A 98 -15.82 10.15 25.57
C GLU A 98 -14.49 9.41 25.37
N LEU A 99 -14.25 8.86 24.17
CA LEU A 99 -13.03 8.16 23.80
C LEU A 99 -11.81 9.08 23.91
N LYS A 100 -10.77 8.60 24.58
CA LYS A 100 -9.51 9.32 24.83
C LYS A 100 -8.32 8.38 24.70
N GLY A 101 -7.13 8.95 24.58
CA GLY A 101 -5.90 8.16 24.59
C GLY A 101 -5.77 7.47 25.96
N ASP A 102 -5.62 6.16 25.93
CA ASP A 102 -5.35 5.36 27.13
C ASP A 102 -3.85 5.37 27.39
N TRP A 103 -3.08 4.95 26.39
CA TRP A 103 -1.62 5.04 26.38
C TRP A 103 -1.08 5.33 24.98
N MET A 104 0.17 5.78 24.94
CA MET A 104 0.92 5.99 23.71
C MET A 104 2.37 5.58 23.90
N THR A 105 2.93 4.90 22.91
CA THR A 105 4.35 4.54 22.87
C THR A 105 4.97 4.92 21.53
N LYS A 106 6.31 4.94 21.50
CA LYS A 106 7.08 5.24 20.29
C LYS A 106 7.63 3.97 19.67
N ILE A 107 7.34 3.70 18.41
CA ILE A 107 7.82 2.48 17.72
C ILE A 107 8.76 2.76 16.53
N GLY A 108 8.48 3.72 15.67
CA GLY A 108 9.16 3.87 14.37
C GLY A 108 10.36 4.83 14.32
N ALA A 109 11.28 4.79 15.29
CA ALA A 109 12.43 5.71 15.33
C ALA A 109 13.31 5.65 14.06
N ASN A 110 13.36 4.49 13.40
CA ASN A 110 14.10 4.26 12.15
C ASN A 110 13.28 4.58 10.88
N ALA A 111 12.00 4.92 11.02
CA ALA A 111 11.03 5.08 9.93
C ALA A 111 10.48 6.52 9.80
N THR A 112 11.22 7.53 10.27
CA THR A 112 10.76 8.94 10.31
C THR A 112 11.18 9.78 9.10
N ALA A 113 12.05 9.27 8.23
CA ALA A 113 12.43 9.94 6.98
C ALA A 113 11.29 9.92 5.94
N ALA A 114 11.25 10.92 5.06
CA ALA A 114 10.16 11.11 4.10
C ALA A 114 9.93 9.95 3.13
N LYS A 115 10.95 9.10 2.87
CA LYS A 115 10.81 7.88 2.05
C LYS A 115 9.87 6.83 2.64
N PHE A 116 9.64 6.84 3.96
CA PHE A 116 8.93 5.76 4.63
C PHE A 116 7.41 5.97 4.59
N SER A 117 6.66 4.87 4.63
CA SER A 117 5.20 4.91 4.77
C SER A 117 4.74 3.95 5.85
N ALA A 118 4.01 4.49 6.82
CA ALA A 118 3.30 3.71 7.82
C ALA A 118 1.95 3.26 7.23
N GLU A 119 1.94 2.06 6.65
CA GLU A 119 0.75 1.40 6.10
C GLU A 119 0.39 0.13 6.90
N GLY A 120 1.16 -0.18 7.94
CA GLY A 120 1.07 -1.37 8.76
C GLY A 120 -0.15 -1.35 9.68
N GLN A 121 -1.10 -2.25 9.43
CA GLN A 121 -2.13 -2.50 10.44
C GLN A 121 -1.57 -3.39 11.55
N ALA A 122 -1.78 -2.96 12.79
CA ALA A 122 -1.50 -3.77 13.95
C ALA A 122 -2.41 -5.01 14.00
N ILE A 123 -1.89 -6.12 14.48
CA ILE A 123 -2.69 -7.27 14.88
C ILE A 123 -2.56 -7.43 16.38
N GLU A 124 -3.59 -7.97 17.00
CA GLU A 124 -3.63 -8.21 18.44
C GLU A 124 -4.07 -9.64 18.69
N TYR A 125 -3.37 -10.30 19.61
CA TYR A 125 -3.75 -11.61 20.11
C TYR A 125 -3.39 -11.74 21.59
N GLU A 126 -4.42 -11.92 22.42
CA GLU A 126 -4.33 -12.30 23.83
C GLU A 126 -3.38 -11.41 24.65
N GLY A 127 -3.55 -10.09 24.51
CA GLY A 127 -2.81 -9.06 25.23
C GLY A 127 -1.48 -8.67 24.59
N THR A 128 -1.20 -9.14 23.36
CA THR A 128 0.02 -8.77 22.63
C THR A 128 -0.29 -8.19 21.26
N ILE A 129 0.20 -6.98 21.00
CA ILE A 129 0.10 -6.28 19.73
C ILE A 129 1.36 -6.54 18.91
N TYR A 130 1.20 -6.86 17.63
CA TYR A 130 2.29 -6.96 16.65
C TYR A 130 2.08 -5.96 15.51
N ILE A 131 3.11 -5.18 15.20
CA ILE A 131 3.06 -4.17 14.13
C ILE A 131 4.43 -4.00 13.47
N SER A 132 4.43 -3.68 12.18
CA SER A 132 5.60 -3.27 11.42
C SER A 132 5.57 -1.78 11.06
N ASP A 133 6.75 -1.19 10.87
CA ASP A 133 6.90 0.17 10.33
C ASP A 133 7.45 0.17 8.89
N GLY A 134 7.64 1.36 8.31
CA GLY A 134 8.20 1.51 6.95
C GLY A 134 9.68 1.14 6.82
N ALA A 135 10.42 1.04 7.92
CA ALA A 135 11.79 0.50 7.93
C ALA A 135 11.81 -1.05 7.96
N GLU A 136 10.62 -1.66 8.00
CA GLU A 136 10.37 -3.10 8.14
C GLU A 136 10.80 -3.67 9.50
N ASP A 137 10.96 -2.80 10.49
CA ASP A 137 11.11 -3.22 11.88
C ASP A 137 9.77 -3.79 12.35
N VAL A 138 9.81 -4.88 13.12
CA VAL A 138 8.62 -5.51 13.72
C VAL A 138 8.69 -5.40 15.23
N PHE A 139 7.61 -4.91 15.83
CA PHE A 139 7.48 -4.70 17.27
C PHE A 139 6.43 -5.65 17.83
N ALA A 140 6.75 -6.29 18.96
CA ALA A 140 5.73 -6.85 19.85
C ALA A 140 5.59 -5.92 21.06
N LEU A 141 4.37 -5.49 21.32
CA LEU A 141 4.00 -4.60 22.41
C LEU A 141 2.98 -5.30 23.31
N ASP A 142 3.07 -5.06 24.61
CA ASP A 142 2.01 -5.41 25.54
C ASP A 142 0.82 -4.47 25.33
N ALA A 143 -0.38 -5.05 25.23
CA ALA A 143 -1.60 -4.31 24.93
C ALA A 143 -2.06 -3.40 26.08
N THR A 144 -1.66 -3.69 27.32
CA THR A 144 -2.13 -2.99 28.51
C THR A 144 -1.41 -1.67 28.72
N ASP A 145 -0.10 -1.60 28.44
CA ASP A 145 0.70 -0.40 28.72
C ASP A 145 1.64 0.04 27.59
N GLY A 146 1.65 -0.67 26.47
CA GLY A 146 2.50 -0.37 25.32
C GLY A 146 3.98 -0.65 25.58
N HIS A 147 4.33 -1.40 26.64
CA HIS A 147 5.71 -1.78 26.85
C HIS A 147 6.18 -2.70 25.72
N ARG A 148 7.40 -2.46 25.27
CA ARG A 148 8.01 -3.22 24.19
C ARG A 148 8.53 -4.56 24.71
N LEU A 149 7.95 -5.65 24.22
CA LEU A 149 8.33 -7.03 24.57
C LEU A 149 9.58 -7.46 23.79
N TRP A 150 9.59 -7.21 22.47
CA TRP A 150 10.76 -7.39 21.60
C TRP A 150 10.68 -6.52 20.34
N THR A 151 11.82 -6.39 19.66
CA THR A 151 11.92 -5.78 18.32
C THR A 151 12.76 -6.67 17.43
N TYR A 152 12.33 -6.83 16.18
CA TYR A 152 13.10 -7.39 15.08
C TYR A 152 13.45 -6.27 14.09
N GLU A 153 14.73 -6.09 13.80
CA GLU A 153 15.22 -5.06 12.87
C GLU A 153 15.96 -5.75 11.71
N PRO A 154 15.43 -5.74 10.47
CA PRO A 154 16.05 -6.44 9.35
C PRO A 154 17.29 -5.70 8.81
N HIS A 155 17.42 -4.40 9.09
CA HIS A 155 18.49 -3.52 8.59
C HIS A 155 18.74 -3.67 7.09
N LEU A 156 17.68 -3.47 6.28
CA LEU A 156 17.78 -3.68 4.85
C LEU A 156 18.75 -2.70 4.17
N PRO A 157 19.58 -3.18 3.23
CA PRO A 157 20.51 -2.31 2.54
C PRO A 157 19.78 -1.39 1.54
N PRO A 158 20.20 -0.13 1.39
CA PRO A 158 19.61 0.79 0.43
C PRO A 158 19.82 0.36 -1.03
N ASP A 159 20.91 -0.33 -1.38
CA ASP A 159 21.09 -0.93 -2.71
C ASP A 159 20.62 -2.41 -2.71
N PRO A 160 19.79 -2.85 -3.66
CA PRO A 160 19.17 -2.09 -4.76
C PRO A 160 17.78 -1.51 -4.43
N LEU A 161 17.36 -1.52 -3.17
CA LEU A 161 15.98 -1.17 -2.77
C LEU A 161 15.59 0.27 -3.09
N GLY A 162 16.51 1.21 -2.93
CA GLY A 162 16.30 2.61 -3.31
C GLY A 162 16.02 2.79 -4.80
N GLU A 163 16.37 1.81 -5.64
CA GLU A 163 16.17 1.85 -7.10
C GLU A 163 14.89 1.15 -7.57
N VAL A 164 14.37 0.18 -6.80
CA VAL A 164 13.30 -0.74 -7.25
C VAL A 164 12.00 -0.65 -6.46
N VAL A 165 11.97 0.16 -5.41
CA VAL A 165 10.75 0.42 -4.62
C VAL A 165 10.03 1.64 -5.20
N CYS A 166 8.88 1.41 -5.81
CA CYS A 166 8.13 2.44 -6.52
C CYS A 166 7.55 3.53 -5.60
N CYS A 167 7.05 3.15 -4.43
CA CYS A 167 5.92 3.83 -3.82
C CYS A 167 6.21 4.31 -2.39
N GLY A 168 7.49 4.43 -2.03
CA GLY A 168 7.94 4.63 -0.65
C GLY A 168 8.31 3.29 -0.01
N TRP A 169 9.18 3.35 1.00
CA TRP A 169 9.55 2.20 1.80
C TRP A 169 8.43 1.95 2.81
N ASP A 170 7.59 0.98 2.49
CA ASP A 170 6.37 0.67 3.22
C ASP A 170 6.38 -0.79 3.71
N ASN A 171 5.49 -1.08 4.66
CA ASN A 171 5.10 -2.44 5.01
C ASN A 171 3.66 -2.45 5.54
N ARG A 172 2.76 -3.24 4.95
CA ARG A 172 1.33 -3.24 5.30
C ARG A 172 0.96 -4.08 6.52
N GLY A 173 1.92 -4.73 7.16
CA GLY A 173 1.72 -5.45 8.42
C GLY A 173 2.22 -6.88 8.40
N VAL A 174 1.88 -7.59 9.47
CA VAL A 174 2.32 -8.97 9.72
C VAL A 174 1.15 -9.95 9.72
N ALA A 175 1.45 -11.24 9.73
CA ALA A 175 0.49 -12.30 10.08
C ALA A 175 0.99 -13.10 11.27
N ILE A 176 0.08 -13.79 11.97
CA ILE A 176 0.42 -14.71 13.06
C ILE A 176 -0.21 -16.09 12.85
N GLY A 177 0.42 -17.11 13.43
CA GLY A 177 -0.08 -18.48 13.46
C GLY A 177 1.03 -19.47 13.76
N ASP A 178 0.68 -20.64 14.31
CA ASP A 178 1.65 -21.69 14.65
C ASP A 178 2.80 -21.22 15.57
N GLY A 179 2.54 -20.28 16.48
CA GLY A 179 3.55 -19.70 17.37
C GLY A 179 4.59 -18.81 16.67
N MET A 180 4.27 -18.30 15.47
CA MET A 180 5.15 -17.47 14.66
C MET A 180 4.48 -16.16 14.25
N VAL A 181 5.33 -15.16 13.98
CA VAL A 181 4.98 -13.90 13.32
C VAL A 181 5.62 -13.91 11.93
N PHE A 182 4.83 -13.63 10.88
CA PHE A 182 5.29 -13.63 9.50
C PHE A 182 5.33 -12.20 8.96
N VAL A 183 6.49 -11.79 8.45
CA VAL A 183 6.70 -10.47 7.82
C VAL A 183 7.28 -10.64 6.43
N SER A 184 6.64 -10.01 5.45
CA SER A 184 7.17 -9.86 4.09
C SER A 184 8.13 -8.68 4.05
N GLN A 185 9.21 -8.77 3.29
CA GLN A 185 10.25 -7.74 3.23
C GLN A 185 10.43 -7.16 1.83
N LEU A 186 10.75 -5.86 1.74
CA LEU A 186 11.09 -5.13 0.52
C LEU A 186 12.23 -5.81 -0.26
N ASN A 187 13.14 -6.51 0.42
CA ASN A 187 14.19 -7.32 -0.21
C ASN A 187 13.70 -8.60 -0.91
N GLY A 188 12.38 -8.81 -0.96
CA GLY A 188 11.77 -9.97 -1.56
C GLY A 188 11.80 -11.22 -0.70
N ALA A 189 12.08 -11.13 0.60
CA ALA A 189 12.02 -12.27 1.52
C ALA A 189 10.67 -12.36 2.23
N GLN A 190 10.20 -13.58 2.47
CA GLN A 190 9.25 -13.87 3.54
C GLN A 190 10.05 -14.37 4.75
N VAL A 191 9.81 -13.80 5.91
CA VAL A 191 10.47 -14.18 7.17
C VAL A 191 9.42 -14.69 8.16
N ALA A 192 9.76 -15.75 8.88
CA ALA A 192 9.05 -16.17 10.08
C ALA A 192 9.91 -15.89 11.30
N LEU A 193 9.32 -15.22 12.28
CA LEU A 193 9.88 -14.92 13.57
C LEU A 193 9.21 -15.82 14.61
N ASP A 194 9.98 -16.29 15.58
CA ASP A 194 9.48 -16.92 16.78
C ASP A 194 8.67 -15.88 17.57
N GLN A 195 7.40 -16.17 17.85
CA GLN A 195 6.48 -15.18 18.42
C GLN A 195 6.88 -14.76 19.84
N GLU A 196 7.48 -15.67 20.63
CA GLU A 196 7.97 -15.35 21.98
C GLU A 196 9.16 -14.38 21.93
N THR A 197 10.08 -14.58 20.99
CA THR A 197 11.41 -13.95 21.06
C THR A 197 11.74 -12.97 19.94
N GLY A 198 10.93 -12.89 18.89
CA GLY A 198 11.21 -12.10 17.69
C GLY A 198 12.38 -12.62 16.85
N LYS A 199 12.92 -13.80 17.16
CA LYS A 199 14.08 -14.37 16.45
C LYS A 199 13.64 -15.05 15.16
N VAL A 200 14.42 -14.86 14.10
CA VAL A 200 14.21 -15.54 12.82
C VAL A 200 14.25 -17.07 13.00
N VAL A 201 13.14 -17.73 12.66
CA VAL A 201 13.02 -19.19 12.53
C VAL A 201 13.46 -19.62 11.14
N TRP A 202 12.94 -18.96 10.11
CA TRP A 202 13.34 -19.16 8.72
C TRP A 202 13.16 -17.87 7.90
N SER A 203 13.87 -17.80 6.77
CA SER A 203 13.76 -16.73 5.78
C SER A 203 13.83 -17.35 4.39
N THR A 204 12.82 -17.08 3.56
CA THR A 204 12.71 -17.60 2.19
C THR A 204 12.66 -16.44 1.22
N THR A 205 13.57 -16.40 0.25
CA THR A 205 13.50 -15.44 -0.86
C THR A 205 12.31 -15.76 -1.79
N VAL A 206 11.20 -15.06 -1.52
CA VAL A 206 10.10 -14.65 -2.39
C VAL A 206 10.47 -14.46 -3.85
N VAL A 207 10.89 -13.21 -4.08
CA VAL A 207 11.25 -12.50 -5.30
C VAL A 207 12.63 -11.87 -5.11
N ARG A 208 13.17 -11.23 -6.15
CA ARG A 208 14.51 -10.63 -6.07
C ARG A 208 14.45 -9.14 -6.43
N PRO A 209 14.98 -8.25 -5.58
CA PRO A 209 15.06 -6.82 -5.84
C PRO A 209 15.72 -6.47 -7.16
N ARG A 210 16.85 -7.10 -7.49
CA ARG A 210 17.56 -6.87 -8.75
C ARG A 210 16.73 -7.18 -10.02
N SER A 211 15.61 -7.87 -9.88
CA SER A 211 14.68 -8.16 -10.98
C SER A 211 13.49 -7.18 -11.01
N GLY A 212 13.55 -6.06 -10.28
CA GLY A 212 12.51 -5.04 -10.21
C GLY A 212 11.40 -5.32 -9.20
N PHE A 213 11.57 -6.31 -8.31
CA PHE A 213 10.55 -6.68 -7.34
C PHE A 213 10.82 -6.09 -5.94
N SER A 214 9.74 -5.73 -5.25
CA SER A 214 9.73 -5.64 -3.78
C SER A 214 8.55 -6.47 -3.24
N ILE A 215 8.39 -6.55 -1.91
CA ILE A 215 7.15 -7.02 -1.30
C ILE A 215 6.74 -6.00 -0.25
N THR A 216 5.53 -5.47 -0.39
CA THR A 216 4.95 -4.44 0.48
C THR A 216 3.72 -4.95 1.25
N SER A 217 3.08 -6.00 0.74
CA SER A 217 1.89 -6.63 1.34
C SER A 217 2.16 -7.27 2.71
N ALA A 218 1.20 -7.15 3.62
CA ALA A 218 1.08 -8.09 4.71
C ALA A 218 0.80 -9.50 4.13
N PRO A 219 1.51 -10.55 4.59
CA PRO A 219 1.20 -11.90 4.18
C PRO A 219 -0.14 -12.37 4.77
N LEU A 220 -0.75 -13.39 4.19
CA LEU A 220 -1.88 -14.08 4.81
C LEU A 220 -1.41 -15.43 5.38
N TYR A 221 -1.60 -15.67 6.67
CA TYR A 221 -1.53 -17.02 7.24
C TYR A 221 -2.91 -17.70 7.13
N TYR A 222 -2.96 -18.89 6.55
CA TYR A 222 -4.16 -19.73 6.57
C TYR A 222 -3.81 -21.22 6.46
N ASN A 223 -4.29 -22.02 7.43
CA ASN A 223 -4.16 -23.47 7.48
C ASN A 223 -2.70 -23.99 7.31
N GLY A 224 -1.75 -23.40 8.03
CA GLY A 224 -0.34 -23.79 7.96
C GLY A 224 0.38 -23.39 6.66
N LYS A 225 -0.22 -22.48 5.88
CA LYS A 225 0.41 -21.85 4.71
C LYS A 225 0.47 -20.34 4.89
N VAL A 226 1.50 -19.73 4.33
CA VAL A 226 1.68 -18.28 4.23
C VAL A 226 1.60 -17.90 2.74
N TYR A 227 0.64 -17.06 2.39
CA TYR A 227 0.44 -16.57 1.03
C TYR A 227 1.09 -15.20 0.88
N VAL A 228 1.97 -15.08 -0.11
CA VAL A 228 2.75 -13.87 -0.35
C VAL A 228 2.83 -13.58 -1.85
N GLY A 229 2.55 -12.33 -2.19
CA GLY A 229 2.69 -11.80 -3.53
C GLY A 229 4.03 -11.09 -3.73
N GLY A 230 4.02 -10.06 -4.57
CA GLY A 230 5.15 -9.15 -4.78
C GLY A 230 4.69 -7.96 -5.61
N SER A 231 5.44 -6.88 -5.52
CA SER A 231 5.21 -5.59 -6.16
C SER A 231 6.21 -5.37 -7.30
N GLY A 232 5.93 -4.41 -8.19
CA GLY A 232 6.87 -4.02 -9.26
C GLY A 232 6.26 -3.93 -10.66
N GLY A 233 4.98 -3.62 -10.80
CA GLY A 233 4.36 -3.35 -12.10
C GLY A 233 5.16 -2.33 -12.93
N GLU A 234 5.72 -1.32 -12.26
CA GLU A 234 6.48 -0.24 -12.88
C GLU A 234 7.83 -0.70 -13.42
N TYR A 235 8.29 -1.91 -13.08
CA TYR A 235 9.58 -2.47 -13.48
C TYR A 235 9.45 -3.66 -14.44
N GLY A 236 8.24 -3.92 -14.96
CA GLY A 236 8.02 -5.02 -15.88
C GLY A 236 8.27 -6.38 -15.24
N VAL A 237 7.85 -6.57 -13.99
CA VAL A 237 7.95 -7.87 -13.32
C VAL A 237 6.96 -8.88 -13.89
N ARG A 238 7.19 -10.16 -13.62
CA ARG A 238 6.21 -11.23 -13.88
C ARG A 238 5.44 -11.54 -12.60
N GLY A 239 4.24 -10.99 -12.44
CA GLY A 239 3.44 -11.15 -11.23
C GLY A 239 3.16 -12.61 -10.85
N ARG A 240 3.11 -12.87 -9.53
CA ARG A 240 2.88 -14.20 -8.96
C ARG A 240 2.34 -14.18 -7.54
N LEU A 241 1.53 -15.18 -7.20
CA LEU A 241 1.20 -15.54 -5.83
C LEU A 241 1.97 -16.80 -5.44
N THR A 242 2.58 -16.81 -4.27
CA THR A 242 3.34 -17.95 -3.75
C THR A 242 2.75 -18.40 -2.41
N ALA A 243 2.50 -19.70 -2.27
CA ALA A 243 2.16 -20.30 -0.99
C ALA A 243 3.39 -20.99 -0.40
N LEU A 244 3.75 -20.61 0.82
CA LEU A 244 4.83 -21.22 1.58
C LEU A 244 4.27 -22.06 2.72
N ASN A 245 4.90 -23.18 3.01
CA ASN A 245 4.66 -23.92 4.25
C ASN A 245 5.04 -23.05 5.46
N ALA A 246 4.12 -22.82 6.40
CA ALA A 246 4.33 -21.90 7.52
C ALA A 246 5.46 -22.35 8.46
N GLU A 247 5.62 -23.65 8.69
CA GLU A 247 6.66 -24.19 9.58
C GLU A 247 8.07 -24.11 8.97
N THR A 248 8.19 -24.32 7.65
CA THR A 248 9.49 -24.56 7.01
C THR A 248 9.91 -23.50 5.99
N GLY A 249 9.00 -22.60 5.62
CA GLY A 249 9.21 -21.58 4.58
C GLY A 249 9.32 -22.14 3.16
N LYS A 250 9.08 -23.43 2.93
CA LYS A 250 9.21 -24.04 1.60
C LYS A 250 8.04 -23.67 0.70
N GLU A 251 8.34 -23.29 -0.56
CA GLU A 251 7.32 -23.11 -1.60
C GLU A 251 6.54 -24.42 -1.81
N GLU A 252 5.23 -24.37 -1.59
CA GLU A 252 4.31 -25.49 -1.85
C GLU A 252 3.70 -25.37 -3.25
N TRP A 253 3.26 -24.17 -3.61
CA TRP A 253 2.79 -23.87 -4.96
C TRP A 253 3.02 -22.40 -5.33
N LYS A 254 2.95 -22.12 -6.64
CA LYS A 254 3.03 -20.78 -7.21
C LYS A 254 2.08 -20.64 -8.39
N PHE A 255 1.37 -19.52 -8.47
CA PHE A 255 0.53 -19.13 -9.59
C PHE A 255 1.10 -17.88 -10.28
N TRP A 256 1.22 -17.88 -11.61
CA TRP A 256 1.65 -16.72 -12.40
C TRP A 256 0.43 -15.94 -12.90
N THR A 257 0.38 -14.64 -12.64
CA THR A 257 -0.73 -13.75 -13.05
C THR A 257 -0.58 -13.23 -14.47
N THR A 258 0.63 -13.31 -15.03
CA THR A 258 0.91 -13.18 -16.47
C THR A 258 1.19 -14.57 -17.06
N PRO A 259 0.14 -15.28 -17.51
CA PRO A 259 0.21 -16.66 -17.95
C PRO A 259 1.07 -16.79 -19.22
N SER A 260 1.86 -17.86 -19.24
CA SER A 260 2.56 -18.29 -20.45
C SER A 260 1.57 -18.77 -21.51
N PRO A 261 1.94 -18.86 -22.79
CA PRO A 261 1.01 -19.22 -23.88
C PRO A 261 0.25 -20.54 -23.75
N ASN A 262 0.64 -21.42 -22.82
CA ASN A 262 -0.01 -22.72 -22.57
C ASN A 262 -0.83 -22.76 -21.26
N GLU A 263 -0.84 -21.67 -20.50
CA GLU A 263 -1.63 -21.52 -19.27
C GLU A 263 -2.97 -20.80 -19.60
N PRO A 264 -4.02 -20.97 -18.79
CA PRO A 264 -5.27 -20.22 -18.96
C PRO A 264 -5.01 -18.71 -19.06
N GLY A 265 -5.60 -18.03 -20.04
CA GLY A 265 -5.36 -16.61 -20.33
C GLY A 265 -4.10 -16.33 -21.16
N GLY A 266 -3.20 -17.29 -21.33
CA GLY A 266 -1.95 -17.10 -22.08
C GLY A 266 -2.14 -16.77 -23.57
N ASP A 267 -3.30 -17.08 -24.14
CA ASP A 267 -3.66 -16.78 -25.52
C ASP A 267 -4.09 -15.33 -25.75
N THR A 268 -4.27 -14.55 -24.68
CA THR A 268 -4.55 -13.10 -24.75
C THR A 268 -3.29 -12.24 -24.79
N TRP A 269 -2.11 -12.85 -24.78
CA TRP A 269 -0.82 -12.18 -24.96
C TRP A 269 -0.28 -12.36 -26.39
N PRO A 270 0.55 -11.44 -26.90
CA PRO A 270 1.14 -11.55 -28.22
C PRO A 270 1.93 -12.85 -28.40
N LYS A 271 1.64 -13.58 -29.48
CA LYS A 271 2.25 -14.89 -29.75
C LYS A 271 3.69 -14.75 -30.23
N GLY A 272 4.57 -15.58 -29.68
CA GLY A 272 5.96 -15.66 -30.12
C GLY A 272 6.84 -14.51 -29.60
N THR A 273 6.36 -13.74 -28.63
CA THR A 273 7.11 -12.70 -27.92
C THR A 273 7.28 -13.06 -26.45
N ASP A 274 8.10 -12.27 -25.75
CA ASP A 274 8.35 -12.40 -24.32
C ASP A 274 7.49 -11.46 -23.47
N ALA A 275 6.48 -10.79 -24.05
CA ALA A 275 5.68 -9.76 -23.36
C ALA A 275 5.09 -10.23 -22.02
N TYR A 276 4.56 -11.46 -21.97
CA TYR A 276 4.00 -12.04 -20.74
C TYR A 276 5.06 -12.26 -19.63
N LYS A 277 6.36 -12.27 -19.95
CA LYS A 277 7.44 -12.42 -18.96
C LYS A 277 7.78 -11.13 -18.25
N HIS A 278 7.31 -9.99 -18.76
CA HIS A 278 7.55 -8.66 -18.21
C HIS A 278 6.28 -7.80 -18.28
N GLY A 279 5.13 -8.45 -18.07
CA GLY A 279 3.81 -7.89 -18.31
C GLY A 279 3.11 -7.30 -17.09
N GLY A 280 3.76 -7.25 -15.93
CA GLY A 280 3.17 -6.73 -14.70
C GLY A 280 2.26 -7.73 -13.99
N ALA A 281 1.05 -7.29 -13.66
CA ALA A 281 0.03 -8.01 -12.89
C ALA A 281 0.53 -8.49 -11.52
N SER A 282 1.30 -7.66 -10.84
CA SER A 282 1.85 -7.93 -9.51
C SER A 282 0.71 -8.09 -8.47
N ILE A 283 1.00 -8.65 -7.29
CA ILE A 283 0.00 -8.84 -6.22
C ILE A 283 0.61 -8.27 -4.96
N TRP A 284 0.19 -7.07 -4.61
CA TRP A 284 0.86 -6.28 -3.59
C TRP A 284 -0.01 -6.01 -2.36
N ASN A 285 -1.08 -6.79 -2.19
CA ASN A 285 -1.97 -6.77 -1.02
C ASN A 285 -2.29 -8.16 -0.48
N THR A 286 -2.87 -8.19 0.72
CA THR A 286 -3.29 -9.40 1.42
C THR A 286 -4.46 -10.07 0.70
N PRO A 287 -4.35 -11.33 0.26
CA PRO A 287 -5.46 -12.07 -0.34
C PRO A 287 -6.56 -12.38 0.70
N THR A 288 -7.73 -12.81 0.22
CA THR A 288 -8.79 -13.38 1.07
C THR A 288 -8.95 -14.88 0.86
N VAL A 289 -9.50 -15.56 1.86
CA VAL A 289 -9.86 -16.97 1.78
C VAL A 289 -11.25 -17.18 2.37
N ASN A 290 -12.10 -17.89 1.63
CA ASN A 290 -13.33 -18.47 2.16
C ASN A 290 -13.07 -19.95 2.52
N PRO A 291 -12.92 -20.30 3.81
CA PRO A 291 -12.64 -21.67 4.23
C PRO A 291 -13.77 -22.65 3.96
N GLU A 292 -15.03 -22.21 3.92
CA GLU A 292 -16.17 -23.08 3.63
C GLU A 292 -16.08 -23.67 2.21
N THR A 293 -15.46 -22.92 1.30
CA THR A 293 -15.30 -23.32 -0.10
C THR A 293 -13.87 -23.72 -0.47
N GLY A 294 -12.89 -23.35 0.36
CA GLY A 294 -11.46 -23.47 0.06
C GLY A 294 -10.97 -22.53 -1.05
N MET A 295 -11.76 -21.52 -1.42
CA MET A 295 -11.39 -20.55 -2.46
C MET A 295 -10.57 -19.41 -1.87
N LEU A 296 -9.49 -19.06 -2.56
CA LEU A 296 -8.65 -17.90 -2.29
C LEU A 296 -8.89 -16.86 -3.39
N PHE A 297 -9.01 -15.58 -3.00
CA PHE A 297 -9.23 -14.47 -3.92
C PHE A 297 -8.18 -13.37 -3.73
N PHE A 298 -7.79 -12.73 -4.82
CA PHE A 298 -6.93 -11.55 -4.82
C PHE A 298 -7.18 -10.71 -6.06
N SER A 299 -6.77 -9.45 -5.99
CA SER A 299 -6.67 -8.52 -7.11
C SER A 299 -5.25 -8.51 -7.67
N THR A 300 -5.13 -8.15 -8.95
CA THR A 300 -3.86 -8.13 -9.69
C THR A 300 -3.58 -6.72 -10.20
N SER A 301 -2.29 -6.40 -10.31
CA SER A 301 -1.89 -5.05 -10.68
C SER A 301 -2.08 -4.74 -12.18
N ASN A 302 -1.69 -3.53 -12.57
CA ASN A 302 -1.57 -2.99 -13.92
C ASN A 302 -0.76 -3.88 -14.89
N ALA A 303 -0.94 -3.60 -16.18
CA ALA A 303 -0.12 -4.16 -17.25
C ALA A 303 1.18 -3.37 -17.44
N SER A 304 2.27 -4.06 -17.80
CA SER A 304 3.58 -3.46 -18.06
C SER A 304 4.06 -3.70 -19.50
N PRO A 305 4.65 -2.70 -20.18
CA PRO A 305 4.68 -1.29 -19.78
C PRO A 305 3.27 -0.70 -19.83
N TRP A 306 3.03 0.50 -19.28
CA TRP A 306 1.71 1.15 -19.34
C TRP A 306 1.28 1.48 -20.77
N VAL A 307 2.23 1.71 -21.68
CA VAL A 307 1.93 1.82 -23.12
C VAL A 307 1.67 0.43 -23.72
N GLY A 308 0.60 0.31 -24.52
CA GLY A 308 0.11 -0.98 -25.04
C GLY A 308 0.66 -1.41 -26.42
N ASP A 309 1.53 -0.61 -27.03
CA ASP A 309 2.02 -0.77 -28.41
C ASP A 309 2.72 -2.12 -28.66
N GLU A 310 3.51 -2.60 -27.70
CA GLU A 310 4.26 -3.86 -27.79
C GLU A 310 3.52 -5.08 -27.17
N ARG A 311 2.30 -4.89 -26.64
CA ARG A 311 1.53 -5.94 -25.96
C ARG A 311 0.07 -6.09 -26.42
N PRO A 312 -0.22 -6.19 -27.73
CA PRO A 312 -1.59 -6.32 -28.22
C PRO A 312 -2.32 -7.53 -27.62
N GLY A 313 -3.56 -7.32 -27.16
CA GLY A 313 -4.43 -8.34 -26.58
C GLY A 313 -5.07 -7.90 -25.26
N GLU A 314 -5.95 -8.71 -24.67
CA GLU A 314 -6.61 -8.38 -23.38
C GLU A 314 -5.64 -8.33 -22.20
N ASN A 315 -4.47 -8.98 -22.33
CA ASN A 315 -3.42 -9.07 -21.30
C ASN A 315 -3.85 -9.70 -19.97
N LEU A 316 -4.69 -10.75 -20.01
CA LEU A 316 -5.08 -11.48 -18.79
C LEU A 316 -3.87 -12.01 -18.02
N PHE A 317 -3.80 -11.92 -16.70
CA PHE A 317 -4.81 -11.45 -15.76
C PHE A 317 -4.39 -10.11 -15.15
N THR A 318 -4.06 -9.08 -15.94
CA THR A 318 -3.84 -7.72 -15.42
C THR A 318 -5.16 -7.11 -14.95
N SER A 319 -5.14 -6.25 -13.92
CA SER A 319 -6.29 -5.51 -13.39
C SER A 319 -7.53 -6.39 -13.23
N SER A 320 -7.38 -7.51 -12.54
CA SER A 320 -8.36 -8.59 -12.43
C SER A 320 -8.52 -9.07 -10.99
N ILE A 321 -9.76 -9.44 -10.63
CA ILE A 321 -10.05 -10.31 -9.49
C ILE A 321 -9.84 -11.76 -9.94
N VAL A 322 -9.02 -12.52 -9.23
CA VAL A 322 -8.67 -13.91 -9.56
C VAL A 322 -9.05 -14.83 -8.39
N ALA A 323 -9.64 -15.98 -8.72
CA ALA A 323 -9.99 -17.01 -7.76
C ALA A 323 -9.18 -18.29 -7.99
N LEU A 324 -8.56 -18.78 -6.92
CA LEU A 324 -7.78 -20.02 -6.89
C LEU A 324 -8.31 -20.99 -5.83
N ASP A 325 -7.91 -22.25 -5.94
CA ASP A 325 -7.92 -23.18 -4.82
C ASP A 325 -6.82 -22.81 -3.81
N ALA A 326 -7.16 -22.56 -2.55
CA ALA A 326 -6.18 -22.14 -1.54
C ALA A 326 -5.11 -23.22 -1.27
N GLU A 327 -5.51 -24.49 -1.30
CA GLU A 327 -4.59 -25.60 -0.99
C GLU A 327 -3.62 -25.89 -2.15
N THR A 328 -4.10 -25.82 -3.39
CA THR A 328 -3.35 -26.32 -4.56
C THR A 328 -2.88 -25.23 -5.53
N GLY A 329 -3.40 -24.00 -5.43
CA GLY A 329 -3.15 -22.93 -6.39
C GLY A 329 -3.83 -23.15 -7.75
N GLU A 330 -4.76 -24.10 -7.86
CA GLU A 330 -5.49 -24.36 -9.10
C GLU A 330 -6.42 -23.19 -9.45
N TYR A 331 -6.30 -22.67 -10.66
CA TYR A 331 -7.17 -21.63 -11.21
C TYR A 331 -8.64 -22.05 -11.26
N LYS A 332 -9.54 -21.19 -10.78
CA LYS A 332 -11.00 -21.40 -10.84
C LYS A 332 -11.68 -20.46 -11.83
N TRP A 333 -11.57 -19.15 -11.60
CA TRP A 333 -12.17 -18.12 -12.46
C TRP A 333 -11.42 -16.79 -12.29
N HIS A 334 -11.67 -15.83 -13.19
CA HIS A 334 -11.25 -14.44 -13.02
C HIS A 334 -12.37 -13.50 -13.48
N TYR A 335 -12.31 -12.25 -13.05
CA TYR A 335 -13.05 -11.13 -13.61
C TYR A 335 -12.07 -9.99 -13.88
N GLN A 336 -11.85 -9.65 -15.16
CA GLN A 336 -10.97 -8.55 -15.54
C GLN A 336 -11.74 -7.23 -15.47
N GLN A 337 -11.23 -6.30 -14.66
CA GLN A 337 -11.83 -4.98 -14.42
C GLN A 337 -11.41 -3.98 -15.50
N VAL A 338 -10.21 -4.14 -16.06
CA VAL A 338 -9.68 -3.30 -17.14
C VAL A 338 -9.06 -4.15 -18.22
N HIS A 339 -9.62 -4.10 -19.43
CA HIS A 339 -9.07 -4.77 -20.59
C HIS A 339 -7.90 -3.99 -21.15
N HIS A 340 -6.78 -4.66 -21.44
CA HIS A 340 -5.62 -4.03 -22.06
C HIS A 340 -5.24 -2.72 -21.34
N ASP A 341 -5.05 -2.78 -20.02
CA ASP A 341 -4.81 -1.59 -19.18
C ASP A 341 -3.72 -0.69 -19.77
N LEU A 342 -3.98 0.62 -19.88
CA LEU A 342 -3.08 1.63 -20.41
C LEU A 342 -2.78 2.76 -19.42
N TRP A 343 -3.31 2.68 -18.20
CA TRP A 343 -3.50 3.86 -17.34
C TRP A 343 -2.91 3.70 -15.95
N ASP A 344 -2.34 2.55 -15.68
CA ASP A 344 -2.10 2.07 -14.32
C ASP A 344 -3.42 1.97 -13.54
N PHE A 345 -4.48 1.45 -14.17
CA PHE A 345 -5.73 1.14 -13.47
C PHE A 345 -5.65 -0.24 -12.83
N ASP A 346 -4.72 -0.35 -11.90
CA ASP A 346 -4.62 -1.53 -11.07
C ASP A 346 -5.73 -1.61 -10.02
N SER A 347 -5.83 -2.75 -9.35
CA SER A 347 -6.76 -2.95 -8.23
C SER A 347 -5.97 -3.14 -6.94
N PRO A 348 -5.66 -2.01 -6.28
CA PRO A 348 -4.70 -1.92 -5.20
C PRO A 348 -5.29 -2.14 -3.81
N SER A 349 -6.60 -2.28 -3.66
CA SER A 349 -7.18 -2.59 -2.36
C SER A 349 -7.09 -4.09 -2.10
N PRO A 350 -6.99 -4.54 -0.84
CA PRO A 350 -7.26 -5.94 -0.52
C PRO A 350 -8.72 -6.27 -0.86
N THR A 351 -8.93 -7.36 -1.59
CA THR A 351 -10.29 -7.86 -1.84
C THR A 351 -11.04 -8.08 -0.54
N VAL A 352 -12.36 -7.84 -0.52
CA VAL A 352 -13.22 -8.04 0.66
C VAL A 352 -14.29 -9.09 0.36
N LEU A 353 -14.39 -10.12 1.20
CA LEU A 353 -15.49 -11.08 1.13
C LEU A 353 -16.69 -10.55 1.90
N PHE A 354 -17.86 -10.68 1.29
CA PHE A 354 -19.10 -10.27 1.91
C PHE A 354 -20.20 -11.31 1.69
N LYS A 355 -21.17 -11.28 2.61
CA LYS A 355 -22.39 -12.07 2.55
C LYS A 355 -23.54 -11.18 3.00
N GLY A 356 -24.53 -11.01 2.14
CA GLY A 356 -25.62 -10.06 2.39
C GLY A 356 -26.73 -10.15 1.35
N GLU A 357 -27.83 -9.44 1.59
CA GLU A 357 -28.89 -9.29 0.59
C GLU A 357 -28.43 -8.31 -0.49
N MET A 358 -28.52 -8.69 -1.77
CA MET A 358 -28.24 -7.85 -2.93
C MET A 358 -29.32 -8.11 -3.98
N ASN A 359 -30.04 -7.06 -4.40
CA ASN A 359 -31.17 -7.18 -5.33
C ASN A 359 -32.27 -8.15 -4.85
N GLY A 360 -32.51 -8.23 -3.54
CA GLY A 360 -33.52 -9.10 -2.92
C GLY A 360 -33.14 -10.59 -2.83
N GLU A 361 -31.88 -10.93 -3.12
CA GLU A 361 -31.34 -12.29 -2.99
C GLU A 361 -30.13 -12.28 -2.05
N MET A 362 -29.99 -13.31 -1.21
CA MET A 362 -28.77 -13.51 -0.44
C MET A 362 -27.62 -13.91 -1.38
N ARG A 363 -26.52 -13.18 -1.34
CA ARG A 363 -25.34 -13.40 -2.17
C ARG A 363 -24.08 -13.48 -1.32
N GLU A 364 -23.13 -14.27 -1.80
CA GLU A 364 -21.76 -14.33 -1.30
C GLU A 364 -20.85 -13.83 -2.43
N GLY A 365 -20.12 -12.75 -2.16
CA GLY A 365 -19.35 -12.06 -3.18
C GLY A 365 -17.97 -11.65 -2.71
N VAL A 366 -17.20 -11.18 -3.70
CA VAL A 366 -15.89 -10.54 -3.55
C VAL A 366 -16.05 -9.12 -4.04
N GLY A 367 -15.62 -8.18 -3.23
CA GLY A 367 -15.62 -6.75 -3.54
C GLY A 367 -14.20 -6.29 -3.76
N GLU A 368 -14.04 -5.43 -4.76
CA GLU A 368 -12.78 -4.75 -5.01
C GLU A 368 -13.03 -3.31 -5.48
N PRO A 369 -12.78 -2.29 -4.63
CA PRO A 369 -12.65 -0.92 -5.09
C PRO A 369 -11.38 -0.80 -5.93
N SER A 370 -11.46 -0.03 -7.01
CA SER A 370 -10.39 0.04 -8.00
C SER A 370 -9.98 1.48 -8.26
N LYS A 371 -8.74 1.66 -8.74
CA LYS A 371 -8.26 2.93 -9.28
C LYS A 371 -9.21 3.52 -10.33
N THR A 372 -10.05 2.73 -10.99
CA THR A 372 -11.03 3.26 -11.95
C THR A 372 -12.09 4.19 -11.32
N GLY A 373 -12.29 4.14 -9.99
CA GLY A 373 -13.31 4.93 -9.26
C GLY A 373 -14.61 4.18 -8.98
N TRP A 374 -14.63 2.86 -9.17
CA TRP A 374 -15.78 2.00 -8.94
C TRP A 374 -15.42 0.81 -8.04
N VAL A 375 -16.43 0.30 -7.34
CA VAL A 375 -16.37 -1.01 -6.69
C VAL A 375 -16.85 -2.07 -7.67
N TYR A 376 -16.06 -3.12 -7.84
CA TYR A 376 -16.42 -4.30 -8.63
C TYR A 376 -16.89 -5.40 -7.69
N LEU A 377 -18.16 -5.79 -7.83
CA LEU A 377 -18.79 -6.81 -7.00
C LEU A 377 -19.08 -8.05 -7.84
N VAL A 378 -18.39 -9.15 -7.54
CA VAL A 378 -18.55 -10.43 -8.25
C VAL A 378 -18.89 -11.57 -7.31
N ASP A 379 -19.62 -12.54 -7.83
CA ASP A 379 -20.04 -13.73 -7.10
C ASP A 379 -18.84 -14.67 -6.82
N GLN A 380 -18.64 -15.07 -5.56
CA GLN A 380 -17.48 -15.87 -5.16
C GLN A 380 -17.34 -17.18 -5.95
N LYS A 381 -18.46 -17.82 -6.31
CA LYS A 381 -18.44 -19.13 -6.96
C LYS A 381 -18.21 -19.03 -8.47
N THR A 382 -18.66 -17.94 -9.09
CA THR A 382 -18.77 -17.87 -10.54
C THR A 382 -18.00 -16.74 -11.20
N GLY A 383 -17.51 -15.76 -10.42
CA GLY A 383 -16.86 -14.55 -10.93
C GLY A 383 -17.79 -13.63 -11.72
N LYS A 384 -19.11 -13.88 -11.68
CA LYS A 384 -20.08 -13.08 -12.42
C LYS A 384 -20.45 -11.83 -11.63
N PRO A 385 -20.65 -10.68 -12.29
CA PRO A 385 -21.11 -9.47 -11.63
C PRO A 385 -22.40 -9.69 -10.83
N ILE A 386 -22.44 -9.16 -9.61
CA ILE A 386 -23.63 -9.16 -8.74
C ILE A 386 -24.59 -8.07 -9.19
N TYR A 387 -24.05 -6.87 -9.41
CA TYR A 387 -24.71 -5.78 -10.12
C TYR A 387 -24.25 -5.75 -11.58
N PRO A 388 -25.06 -5.23 -12.52
CA PRO A 388 -24.64 -5.16 -13.92
C PRO A 388 -23.33 -4.37 -14.10
N ILE A 389 -22.40 -4.94 -14.87
CA ILE A 389 -21.19 -4.26 -15.33
C ILE A 389 -21.15 -4.41 -16.86
N PRO A 390 -21.81 -3.53 -17.62
CA PRO A 390 -21.83 -3.58 -19.08
C PRO A 390 -20.47 -3.28 -19.71
N GLU A 391 -20.21 -3.94 -20.84
CA GLU A 391 -19.15 -3.55 -21.77
C GLU A 391 -19.54 -2.27 -22.52
N VAL A 392 -18.85 -1.17 -22.23
CA VAL A 392 -19.07 0.13 -22.85
C VAL A 392 -17.97 0.43 -23.86
N LYS A 393 -18.36 0.94 -25.05
CA LYS A 393 -17.38 1.32 -26.07
C LYS A 393 -16.59 2.54 -25.61
N VAL A 394 -15.27 2.45 -25.76
CA VAL A 394 -14.33 3.52 -25.41
C VAL A 394 -13.60 4.07 -26.65
N PRO A 395 -13.02 5.27 -26.60
CA PRO A 395 -12.22 5.80 -27.72
C PRO A 395 -11.09 4.85 -28.09
N GLN A 396 -10.73 4.81 -29.38
CA GLN A 396 -9.76 3.85 -29.92
C GLN A 396 -8.54 4.57 -30.49
N ASP A 397 -7.36 4.04 -30.20
CA ASP A 397 -6.09 4.45 -30.76
C ASP A 397 -5.31 3.22 -31.27
N PRO A 398 -5.23 3.04 -32.61
CA PRO A 398 -4.51 1.92 -33.20
C PRO A 398 -3.01 1.87 -32.85
N ALA A 399 -2.38 2.99 -32.49
CA ALA A 399 -0.96 3.01 -32.14
C ALA A 399 -0.67 2.25 -30.84
N GLN A 400 -1.67 2.19 -29.94
CA GLN A 400 -1.57 1.55 -28.64
C GLN A 400 -2.33 0.23 -28.57
N ASN A 401 -2.85 -0.28 -29.69
CA ASN A 401 -3.65 -1.52 -29.72
C ASN A 401 -4.86 -1.53 -28.78
N THR A 402 -5.51 -0.37 -28.57
CA THR A 402 -6.61 -0.21 -27.60
C THR A 402 -7.69 -1.28 -27.71
N TRP A 403 -8.22 -1.72 -26.57
CA TRP A 403 -9.36 -2.64 -26.55
C TRP A 403 -10.69 -1.92 -26.88
N PRO A 404 -11.61 -2.51 -27.66
CA PRO A 404 -12.83 -1.83 -28.13
C PRO A 404 -13.82 -1.40 -27.06
N THR A 405 -13.84 -2.07 -25.90
CA THR A 405 -14.78 -1.83 -24.80
C THR A 405 -14.07 -1.85 -23.45
N GLN A 406 -14.74 -1.35 -22.41
CA GLN A 406 -14.32 -1.54 -21.03
C GLN A 406 -15.52 -1.89 -20.15
N PRO A 407 -15.31 -2.65 -19.06
CA PRO A 407 -16.35 -2.90 -18.06
C PRO A 407 -16.63 -1.62 -17.27
N GLU A 408 -17.85 -1.07 -17.37
CA GLU A 408 -18.26 0.09 -16.57
C GLU A 408 -19.39 -0.31 -15.60
N PRO A 409 -19.14 -0.40 -14.29
CA PRO A 409 -20.16 -0.77 -13.32
C PRO A 409 -21.37 0.17 -13.33
N THR A 410 -22.59 -0.38 -13.15
CA THR A 410 -23.80 0.45 -12.99
C THR A 410 -23.95 1.04 -11.59
N MET A 411 -23.18 0.55 -10.62
CA MET A 411 -23.08 1.18 -9.31
C MET A 411 -22.48 2.58 -9.46
N GLU A 412 -22.97 3.53 -8.65
CA GLU A 412 -22.46 4.90 -8.66
C GLU A 412 -20.96 4.91 -8.29
N PRO A 413 -20.10 5.62 -9.02
CA PRO A 413 -18.67 5.69 -8.69
C PRO A 413 -18.45 6.45 -7.39
N PHE A 414 -17.47 6.03 -6.60
CA PHE A 414 -17.11 6.70 -5.34
C PHE A 414 -16.19 7.91 -5.55
N SER A 415 -15.50 7.97 -6.70
CA SER A 415 -14.66 9.11 -7.09
C SER A 415 -15.07 9.66 -8.47
N PRO A 416 -14.68 10.90 -8.82
CA PRO A 416 -14.91 11.44 -10.16
C PRO A 416 -14.32 10.54 -11.26
N ILE A 417 -15.12 10.25 -12.28
CA ILE A 417 -14.71 9.43 -13.45
C ILE A 417 -14.38 10.27 -14.69
N GLU A 418 -14.40 11.60 -14.55
CA GLU A 418 -13.96 12.57 -15.56
C GLU A 418 -13.02 13.58 -14.90
N ALA A 419 -11.97 14.00 -15.62
CA ALA A 419 -11.04 14.99 -15.10
C ALA A 419 -11.78 16.30 -14.79
N THR A 420 -11.57 16.83 -13.58
CA THR A 420 -12.25 18.05 -13.14
C THR A 420 -11.71 19.27 -13.88
N PRO A 421 -12.50 20.35 -14.03
CA PRO A 421 -12.02 21.60 -14.60
C PRO A 421 -10.78 22.14 -13.88
N GLU A 422 -10.74 22.02 -12.54
CA GLU A 422 -9.59 22.42 -11.72
C GLU A 422 -8.33 21.62 -12.05
N ALA A 423 -8.45 20.30 -12.24
CA ALA A 423 -7.32 19.47 -12.64
C ALA A 423 -6.82 19.85 -14.04
N VAL A 424 -7.73 20.18 -14.97
CA VAL A 424 -7.34 20.65 -16.30
C VAL A 424 -6.57 21.97 -16.23
N GLU A 425 -7.05 22.93 -15.43
CA GLU A 425 -6.38 24.21 -15.22
C GLU A 425 -4.97 24.02 -14.65
N LYS A 426 -4.82 23.23 -13.58
CA LYS A 426 -3.52 22.89 -12.99
C LYS A 426 -2.58 22.23 -13.99
N ALA A 427 -3.08 21.32 -14.82
CA ALA A 427 -2.28 20.71 -15.89
C ALA A 427 -1.84 21.74 -16.94
N GLU A 428 -2.72 22.67 -17.33
CA GLU A 428 -2.42 23.72 -18.31
C GLU A 428 -1.37 24.71 -17.81
N GLU A 429 -1.37 24.99 -16.51
CA GLU A 429 -0.34 25.76 -15.80
C GLU A 429 1.00 25.01 -15.76
N ALA A 430 0.98 23.73 -15.40
CA ALA A 430 2.19 22.89 -15.32
C ALA A 430 2.95 22.83 -16.65
N VAL A 431 2.23 22.83 -17.78
CA VAL A 431 2.82 22.82 -19.13
C VAL A 431 2.96 24.20 -19.78
N ALA A 432 2.67 25.28 -19.07
CA ALA A 432 2.63 26.62 -19.66
C ALA A 432 3.98 27.07 -20.24
N SER A 433 5.09 26.57 -19.69
CA SER A 433 6.45 26.87 -20.15
C SER A 433 6.99 25.91 -21.22
N SER A 434 6.27 24.82 -21.52
CA SER A 434 6.67 23.83 -22.51
C SER A 434 6.62 24.39 -23.94
N ASN A 435 7.56 23.98 -24.80
CA ASN A 435 7.60 24.40 -26.21
C ASN A 435 7.91 23.20 -27.13
N PRO A 436 6.96 22.77 -27.99
CA PRO A 436 5.61 23.32 -28.16
C PRO A 436 4.75 23.12 -26.90
N LYS A 437 3.84 24.06 -26.63
CA LYS A 437 2.86 23.90 -25.55
C LYS A 437 1.85 22.83 -25.96
N PRO A 438 1.73 21.71 -25.22
CA PRO A 438 0.74 20.70 -25.53
C PRO A 438 -0.67 21.20 -25.16
N LYS A 439 -1.67 20.69 -25.87
CA LYS A 439 -3.08 20.90 -25.56
C LYS A 439 -3.52 19.88 -24.51
N ILE A 440 -3.99 20.36 -23.37
CA ILE A 440 -4.62 19.50 -22.35
C ILE A 440 -6.07 19.24 -22.73
N VAL A 441 -6.51 17.99 -22.62
CA VAL A 441 -7.89 17.55 -22.84
C VAL A 441 -8.36 16.76 -21.64
N GLY A 442 -9.18 17.37 -20.78
CA GLY A 442 -9.88 16.66 -19.71
C GLY A 442 -10.73 15.53 -20.28
N SER A 443 -10.50 14.32 -19.76
CA SER A 443 -11.01 13.09 -20.35
C SER A 443 -11.71 12.20 -19.32
N LYS A 444 -12.66 11.38 -19.81
CA LYS A 444 -13.29 10.32 -19.03
C LYS A 444 -12.28 9.20 -18.77
N VAL A 445 -12.43 8.48 -17.66
CA VAL A 445 -11.82 7.17 -17.42
C VAL A 445 -11.92 6.29 -18.68
N PHE A 446 -10.86 5.51 -18.95
CA PHE A 446 -10.68 4.70 -20.15
C PHE A 446 -10.50 5.44 -21.48
N THR A 447 -10.32 6.77 -21.46
CA THR A 447 -9.80 7.47 -22.64
C THR A 447 -8.31 7.15 -22.77
N PRO A 448 -7.85 6.53 -23.88
CA PRO A 448 -6.45 6.14 -24.04
C PRO A 448 -5.53 7.36 -24.02
N GLN A 449 -4.24 7.13 -23.77
CA GLN A 449 -3.20 8.14 -23.94
C GLN A 449 -3.25 8.68 -25.39
N SER A 450 -2.77 9.89 -25.64
CA SER A 450 -2.78 10.44 -27.00
C SER A 450 -1.51 10.05 -27.75
N SER A 451 -1.62 9.46 -28.95
CA SER A 451 -0.49 9.30 -29.86
C SER A 451 -0.03 10.61 -30.53
N ASP A 452 -0.83 11.69 -30.45
CA ASP A 452 -0.38 13.02 -30.90
C ASP A 452 0.48 13.64 -29.80
N PRO A 453 1.79 13.88 -30.04
CA PRO A 453 2.69 14.42 -29.02
C PRO A 453 2.35 15.86 -28.60
N ASN A 454 1.42 16.54 -29.27
CA ASN A 454 0.96 17.88 -28.91
C ASN A 454 -0.37 17.86 -28.14
N VAL A 455 -0.90 16.69 -27.79
CA VAL A 455 -2.15 16.54 -27.05
C VAL A 455 -1.91 15.62 -25.86
N ILE A 456 -2.38 16.02 -24.69
CA ILE A 456 -2.36 15.18 -23.50
C ILE A 456 -3.81 14.98 -23.07
N ASN A 457 -4.25 13.73 -23.06
CA ASN A 457 -5.50 13.34 -22.45
C ASN A 457 -5.26 13.25 -20.94
N LEU A 458 -5.85 14.18 -20.19
CA LEU A 458 -5.82 14.15 -18.74
C LEU A 458 -6.95 13.23 -18.27
N GLY A 459 -6.59 12.02 -17.85
CA GLY A 459 -7.54 11.01 -17.39
C GLY A 459 -7.89 11.21 -15.91
N ALA A 460 -9.16 11.02 -15.56
CA ALA A 460 -9.57 10.89 -14.17
C ALA A 460 -8.91 9.65 -13.55
N ASN A 461 -8.53 9.78 -12.29
CA ASN A 461 -7.87 8.79 -11.45
C ASN A 461 -6.50 8.34 -11.98
N SER A 462 -6.43 7.63 -13.12
CA SER A 462 -5.23 6.98 -13.68
C SER A 462 -4.35 6.38 -12.58
N ALA A 463 -3.02 6.56 -12.62
CA ALA A 463 -2.08 5.98 -11.66
C ALA A 463 -2.29 6.44 -10.20
N VAL A 464 -2.87 7.64 -10.01
CA VAL A 464 -3.21 8.16 -8.68
C VAL A 464 -4.33 7.32 -8.05
N GLY A 465 -5.31 6.94 -8.87
CA GLY A 465 -6.44 6.11 -8.48
C GLY A 465 -7.60 6.89 -7.86
N GLY A 466 -8.81 6.34 -8.03
CA GLY A 466 -9.94 6.70 -7.19
C GLY A 466 -9.79 6.07 -5.80
N ASP A 467 -9.42 4.80 -5.78
CA ASP A 467 -9.04 4.05 -4.59
C ASP A 467 -7.64 3.48 -4.85
N ASN A 468 -6.75 3.64 -3.88
CA ASN A 468 -5.37 3.16 -3.94
C ASN A 468 -5.22 1.97 -2.97
N TRP A 469 -4.07 1.80 -2.33
CA TRP A 469 -3.89 0.78 -1.29
C TRP A 469 -4.85 0.83 -0.08
N PRO A 470 -5.39 2.00 0.36
CA PRO A 470 -6.18 2.07 1.58
C PRO A 470 -7.31 1.05 1.57
N PRO A 471 -7.38 0.17 2.57
CA PRO A 471 -8.32 -0.93 2.49
C PRO A 471 -9.75 -0.51 2.84
N SER A 472 -10.71 -1.16 2.17
CA SER A 472 -12.15 -1.00 2.42
C SER A 472 -12.67 -1.91 3.54
N SER A 473 -13.88 -1.63 4.03
CA SER A 473 -14.54 -2.45 5.06
C SER A 473 -15.99 -2.76 4.68
N TYR A 474 -16.51 -3.86 5.24
CA TYR A 474 -17.88 -4.31 5.06
C TYR A 474 -18.52 -4.60 6.41
N ASP A 475 -19.63 -3.92 6.72
CA ASP A 475 -20.46 -4.17 7.89
C ASP A 475 -21.55 -5.20 7.52
N PRO A 476 -21.47 -6.45 8.00
CA PRO A 476 -22.45 -7.49 7.68
C PRO A 476 -23.79 -7.30 8.39
N GLU A 477 -23.85 -6.58 9.52
CA GLU A 477 -25.08 -6.35 10.26
C GLU A 477 -25.97 -5.34 9.55
N LYS A 478 -25.34 -4.32 8.97
CA LYS A 478 -26.03 -3.25 8.22
C LYS A 478 -26.05 -3.47 6.73
N ASN A 479 -25.29 -4.46 6.23
CA ASN A 479 -25.11 -4.74 4.81
C ASN A 479 -24.60 -3.50 4.04
N MET A 480 -23.54 -2.88 4.59
CA MET A 480 -22.94 -1.66 4.05
C MET A 480 -21.45 -1.84 3.72
N TYR A 481 -21.00 -1.27 2.61
CA TYR A 481 -19.61 -1.33 2.14
C TYR A 481 -19.01 0.06 2.11
N PHE A 482 -17.85 0.23 2.74
CA PHE A 482 -17.22 1.53 2.96
C PHE A 482 -15.91 1.64 2.17
N VAL A 483 -15.74 2.76 1.46
CA VAL A 483 -14.56 3.04 0.64
C VAL A 483 -13.96 4.38 1.04
N CYS A 484 -12.65 4.37 1.28
CA CYS A 484 -11.81 5.52 1.57
C CYS A 484 -11.05 5.86 0.28
N SER A 485 -11.38 6.99 -0.34
CA SER A 485 -11.00 7.26 -1.73
C SER A 485 -10.53 8.71 -1.93
N GLN A 486 -10.07 9.01 -3.14
CA GLN A 486 -9.58 10.32 -3.55
C GLN A 486 -9.96 10.68 -4.98
N SER A 487 -9.90 11.96 -5.30
CA SER A 487 -9.92 12.43 -6.69
C SER A 487 -8.51 12.35 -7.28
N GLY A 488 -8.32 11.71 -8.43
CA GLY A 488 -7.04 11.76 -9.15
C GLY A 488 -7.22 12.36 -10.54
N ALA A 489 -6.16 12.96 -11.08
CA ALA A 489 -6.06 13.29 -12.50
C ALA A 489 -4.60 13.29 -12.94
N LEU A 490 -4.29 12.45 -13.93
CA LEU A 490 -2.92 12.28 -14.43
C LEU A 490 -2.93 12.14 -15.96
N GLY A 491 -1.97 12.82 -16.59
CA GLY A 491 -1.73 12.77 -18.03
C GLY A 491 -0.52 11.90 -18.32
N LEU A 492 -0.67 10.96 -19.26
CA LEU A 492 0.41 10.09 -19.72
C LEU A 492 0.84 10.51 -21.13
N ILE A 493 2.15 10.60 -21.34
CA ILE A 493 2.76 10.98 -22.61
C ILE A 493 3.44 9.75 -23.21
N VAL A 494 3.01 9.39 -24.42
CA VAL A 494 3.62 8.30 -25.18
C VAL A 494 4.93 8.80 -25.81
N PRO A 495 6.09 8.18 -25.51
CA PRO A 495 7.35 8.55 -26.13
C PRO A 495 7.36 8.17 -27.63
N PRO A 496 8.21 8.81 -28.44
CA PRO A 496 8.26 8.55 -29.89
C PRO A 496 8.81 7.16 -30.24
N GLU A 497 9.59 6.55 -29.35
CA GLU A 497 10.16 5.21 -29.53
C GLU A 497 9.79 4.36 -28.31
N PRO A 498 9.40 3.08 -28.52
CA PRO A 498 9.05 2.20 -27.40
C PRO A 498 10.23 1.99 -26.46
N GLN A 499 9.96 2.02 -25.15
CA GLN A 499 10.96 1.68 -24.15
C GLN A 499 11.37 0.21 -24.30
N LYS A 500 12.66 -0.07 -24.18
CA LYS A 500 13.17 -1.45 -24.13
C LYS A 500 13.26 -1.92 -22.69
N TYR A 501 12.78 -3.13 -22.44
CA TYR A 501 12.92 -3.76 -21.14
C TYR A 501 14.39 -4.03 -20.80
N VAL A 502 14.80 -3.64 -19.60
CA VAL A 502 16.07 -3.97 -18.97
C VAL A 502 15.75 -4.42 -17.54
N GLU A 503 16.24 -5.60 -17.16
CA GLU A 503 15.96 -6.17 -15.83
C GLU A 503 16.47 -5.24 -14.72
N GLY A 504 15.58 -4.88 -13.79
CA GLY A 504 15.88 -4.02 -12.65
C GLY A 504 15.75 -2.51 -12.94
N GLU A 505 15.51 -2.11 -14.20
CA GLU A 505 15.20 -0.72 -14.55
C GLU A 505 13.68 -0.52 -14.65
N THR A 506 13.22 0.69 -14.40
CA THR A 506 11.82 1.10 -14.61
C THR A 506 11.40 0.79 -16.05
N TYR A 507 10.18 0.26 -16.22
CA TYR A 507 9.59 -0.15 -17.49
C TYR A 507 8.12 0.31 -17.60
N ILE A 508 7.91 1.62 -17.40
CA ILE A 508 6.60 2.27 -17.49
C ILE A 508 6.23 2.55 -18.95
N GLY A 509 7.19 2.93 -19.79
CA GLY A 509 6.98 3.21 -21.21
C GLY A 509 6.29 4.54 -21.53
N SER A 510 5.98 5.38 -20.54
CA SER A 510 5.38 6.71 -20.70
C SER A 510 6.00 7.73 -19.75
N ASP A 511 6.06 9.00 -20.17
CA ASP A 511 6.31 10.11 -19.24
C ASP A 511 4.99 10.56 -18.60
N THR A 512 5.06 11.19 -17.43
CA THR A 512 3.86 11.65 -16.69
C THR A 512 3.80 13.16 -16.58
N ILE A 513 2.60 13.73 -16.75
CA ILE A 513 2.26 15.06 -16.24
C ILE A 513 1.25 14.89 -15.13
N VAL A 514 1.66 15.25 -13.93
CA VAL A 514 0.82 15.19 -12.75
C VAL A 514 0.11 16.51 -12.59
N ALA A 515 -1.20 16.50 -12.83
CA ALA A 515 -2.06 17.66 -12.62
C ALA A 515 -2.44 17.81 -11.14
N THR A 516 -2.67 16.68 -10.48
CA THR A 516 -2.97 16.57 -9.05
C THR A 516 -2.17 15.38 -8.52
N GLY A 517 -1.35 15.59 -7.47
CA GLY A 517 -0.57 14.52 -6.81
C GLY A 517 -1.47 13.54 -6.05
N PHE A 518 -0.94 12.87 -5.03
CA PHE A 518 -1.70 11.93 -4.20
C PHE A 518 -2.45 12.58 -3.04
N ASN A 519 -2.09 13.81 -2.65
CA ASN A 519 -2.85 14.62 -1.71
C ASN A 519 -3.82 15.53 -2.49
N THR A 520 -5.07 15.09 -2.56
CA THR A 520 -6.16 15.76 -3.29
C THR A 520 -7.42 15.73 -2.45
N LYS A 521 -8.55 16.17 -2.99
CA LYS A 521 -9.84 15.98 -2.32
C LYS A 521 -10.15 14.49 -2.13
N GLY A 522 -10.51 14.10 -0.91
CA GLY A 522 -10.87 12.74 -0.55
C GLY A 522 -12.38 12.52 -0.44
N PHE A 523 -12.78 11.25 -0.41
CA PHE A 523 -14.16 10.84 -0.17
C PHE A 523 -14.24 9.62 0.74
N ILE A 524 -15.12 9.68 1.73
CA ILE A 524 -15.55 8.52 2.53
C ILE A 524 -16.94 8.14 2.03
N THR A 525 -17.05 7.01 1.36
CA THR A 525 -18.28 6.58 0.68
C THR A 525 -18.84 5.34 1.34
N ALA A 526 -20.14 5.33 1.62
CA ALA A 526 -20.85 4.15 2.07
C ALA A 526 -21.88 3.70 1.02
N TYR A 527 -21.82 2.43 0.63
CA TYR A 527 -22.80 1.79 -0.23
C TYR A 527 -23.79 0.97 0.58
N ASP A 528 -25.08 1.13 0.30
CA ASP A 528 -26.10 0.14 0.67
C ASP A 528 -26.01 -1.03 -0.30
N MET A 529 -25.54 -2.17 0.19
CA MET A 529 -25.29 -3.35 -0.64
C MET A 529 -26.59 -4.06 -1.03
N SER A 530 -27.74 -3.74 -0.45
CA SER A 530 -29.03 -4.28 -0.90
C SER A 530 -29.45 -3.68 -2.24
N THR A 531 -29.09 -2.41 -2.48
CA THR A 531 -29.48 -1.66 -3.66
C THR A 531 -28.32 -1.33 -4.61
N GLY A 532 -27.07 -1.44 -4.15
CA GLY A 532 -25.86 -1.08 -4.91
C GLY A 532 -25.71 0.44 -5.09
N LYS A 533 -26.35 1.24 -4.23
CA LYS A 533 -26.33 2.70 -4.30
C LYS A 533 -25.52 3.29 -3.16
N ILE A 534 -25.00 4.50 -3.38
CA ILE A 534 -24.38 5.29 -2.32
C ILE A 534 -25.48 5.67 -1.32
N ALA A 535 -25.34 5.21 -0.08
CA ALA A 535 -26.21 5.58 1.03
C ALA A 535 -25.88 7.01 1.51
N TRP A 536 -24.59 7.30 1.65
CA TRP A 536 -24.04 8.61 1.95
C TRP A 536 -22.59 8.70 1.48
N GLN A 537 -22.11 9.92 1.26
CA GLN A 537 -20.71 10.20 0.93
C GLN A 537 -20.29 11.51 1.58
N ASN A 538 -19.17 11.47 2.31
CA ASN A 538 -18.53 12.67 2.86
C ASN A 538 -17.32 13.03 2.02
N GLU A 539 -17.19 14.32 1.72
CA GLU A 539 -16.01 14.89 1.09
C GLU A 539 -15.01 15.36 2.16
N THR A 540 -13.73 15.07 1.97
CA THR A 540 -12.63 15.49 2.86
C THR A 540 -11.69 16.45 2.11
N PRO A 541 -11.07 17.41 2.81
CA PRO A 541 -10.15 18.37 2.17
C PRO A 541 -8.89 17.71 1.60
N GLU A 542 -8.49 16.58 2.17
CA GLU A 542 -7.32 15.78 1.81
C GLU A 542 -7.72 14.35 1.44
N SER A 543 -6.81 13.62 0.80
CA SER A 543 -7.09 12.26 0.36
C SER A 543 -7.30 11.35 1.57
N CYS A 544 -8.27 10.43 1.44
CA CYS A 544 -8.49 9.42 2.44
C CYS A 544 -7.45 8.31 2.22
N TYR A 545 -6.38 8.28 3.02
CA TYR A 545 -5.20 7.44 2.78
C TYR A 545 -4.82 6.57 3.98
N SER A 546 -5.83 6.10 4.72
CA SER A 546 -5.69 5.21 5.90
C SER A 546 -6.48 3.91 5.78
N GLY A 547 -7.63 3.95 5.12
CA GLY A 547 -8.57 2.85 4.98
C GLY A 547 -9.78 3.01 5.90
N THR A 548 -10.65 2.01 5.95
CA THR A 548 -11.84 1.98 6.80
C THR A 548 -11.87 0.76 7.71
N VAL A 549 -12.40 0.94 8.92
CA VAL A 549 -12.74 -0.13 9.86
C VAL A 549 -14.08 0.17 10.49
N THR A 550 -14.95 -0.83 10.59
CA THR A 550 -16.29 -0.70 11.20
C THR A 550 -16.43 -1.56 12.45
N THR A 551 -17.34 -1.17 13.34
CA THR A 551 -17.68 -1.93 14.56
C THR A 551 -19.19 -2.13 14.70
N ALA A 552 -19.59 -3.18 15.42
CA ALA A 552 -21.00 -3.44 15.77
C ALA A 552 -21.62 -2.28 16.58
N GLY A 553 -20.79 -1.50 17.27
CA GLY A 553 -21.19 -0.23 17.91
C GLY A 553 -21.73 0.87 16.98
N GLY A 554 -21.77 0.63 15.66
CA GLY A 554 -22.32 1.58 14.68
C GLY A 554 -21.32 2.63 14.21
N LEU A 555 -20.02 2.35 14.37
CA LEU A 555 -18.95 3.29 14.08
C LEU A 555 -18.17 2.90 12.82
N LEU A 556 -17.67 3.93 12.15
CA LEU A 556 -16.69 3.85 11.08
C LEU A 556 -15.48 4.71 11.50
N PHE A 557 -14.30 4.10 11.59
CA PHE A 557 -13.05 4.79 11.90
C PHE A 557 -12.23 5.04 10.63
N VAL A 558 -11.69 6.26 10.52
CA VAL A 558 -10.85 6.71 9.40
C VAL A 558 -9.79 7.67 9.93
N GLY A 559 -8.52 7.43 9.59
CA GLY A 559 -7.42 8.36 9.83
C GLY A 559 -7.23 9.35 8.68
N GLN A 560 -6.81 10.57 8.99
CA GLN A 560 -6.57 11.65 8.02
C GLN A 560 -5.09 11.98 7.85
N ASN A 561 -4.74 12.56 6.69
CA ASN A 561 -3.38 12.96 6.35
C ASN A 561 -2.81 14.02 7.31
N ASN A 562 -3.64 14.93 7.82
CA ASN A 562 -3.30 15.88 8.88
C ASN A 562 -3.15 15.27 10.29
N GLY A 563 -3.24 13.94 10.43
CA GLY A 563 -3.06 13.24 11.70
C GLY A 563 -4.28 13.12 12.61
N GLU A 564 -5.45 13.59 12.17
CA GLU A 564 -6.68 13.39 12.91
C GLU A 564 -7.23 11.96 12.69
N LEU A 565 -7.33 11.15 13.75
CA LEU A 565 -8.17 9.96 13.74
C LEU A 565 -9.61 10.36 13.99
N GLN A 566 -10.54 9.92 13.14
CA GLN A 566 -11.95 10.28 13.18
C GLN A 566 -12.84 9.06 13.35
N ALA A 567 -13.99 9.25 14.02
CA ALA A 567 -15.06 8.25 14.07
C ALA A 567 -16.38 8.85 13.56
N PHE A 568 -17.07 8.09 12.73
CA PHE A 568 -18.34 8.46 12.11
C PHE A 568 -19.43 7.46 12.50
N ASN A 569 -20.69 7.91 12.49
CA ASN A 569 -21.83 6.99 12.47
C ASN A 569 -21.83 6.26 11.11
N SER A 570 -21.76 4.92 11.14
CA SER A 570 -21.66 4.10 9.92
C SER A 570 -22.91 4.17 9.03
N GLU A 571 -24.09 4.45 9.60
CA GLU A 571 -25.35 4.54 8.84
C GLU A 571 -25.58 5.90 8.20
N THR A 572 -25.14 6.97 8.86
CA THR A 572 -25.50 8.34 8.46
C THR A 572 -24.33 9.15 7.90
N GLY A 573 -23.10 8.73 8.16
CA GLY A 573 -21.89 9.50 7.84
C GLY A 573 -21.67 10.71 8.76
N GLU A 574 -22.40 10.86 9.85
CA GLU A 574 -22.15 11.95 10.81
C GLU A 574 -20.82 11.74 11.55
N LYS A 575 -19.91 12.71 11.50
CA LYS A 575 -18.68 12.70 12.33
C LYS A 575 -19.06 12.87 13.79
N LEU A 576 -18.71 11.91 14.63
CA LEU A 576 -19.04 11.89 16.06
C LEU A 576 -17.86 12.24 16.96
N TRP A 577 -16.64 11.97 16.50
CA TRP A 577 -15.42 12.14 17.30
C TRP A 577 -14.19 12.38 16.40
N GLY A 578 -13.16 13.00 16.99
CA GLY A 578 -11.86 13.24 16.36
C GLY A 578 -10.75 13.42 17.41
N PHE A 579 -9.54 12.98 17.09
CA PHE A 579 -8.37 13.08 17.96
C PHE A 579 -7.08 13.30 17.15
N GLN A 580 -6.27 14.27 17.55
CA GLN A 580 -4.99 14.54 16.90
C GLN A 580 -3.87 13.64 17.43
N THR A 581 -3.29 12.86 16.52
CA THR A 581 -2.28 11.83 16.83
C THR A 581 -0.83 12.31 16.68
N GLY A 582 -0.63 13.51 16.12
CA GLY A 582 0.67 14.20 16.06
C GLY A 582 1.54 13.85 14.85
N ALA A 583 1.06 12.98 13.96
CA ALA A 583 1.66 12.62 12.68
C ALA A 583 0.55 12.08 11.75
N GLY A 584 0.82 11.92 10.46
CA GLY A 584 -0.16 11.39 9.50
C GLY A 584 -0.74 10.05 9.97
N ALA A 585 -2.07 10.00 10.12
CA ALA A 585 -2.80 8.84 10.59
C ALA A 585 -3.16 7.94 9.40
N ASN A 586 -2.14 7.38 8.76
CA ASN A 586 -2.26 6.65 7.49
C ASN A 586 -2.32 5.12 7.63
N THR A 587 -2.39 4.60 8.85
CA THR A 587 -2.72 3.17 9.10
C THR A 587 -4.21 3.01 9.41
N THR A 588 -4.74 1.81 9.22
CA THR A 588 -6.07 1.44 9.73
C THR A 588 -6.05 1.21 11.23
N VAL A 589 -7.17 1.49 11.90
CA VAL A 589 -7.32 1.17 13.32
C VAL A 589 -7.43 -0.34 13.57
N THR A 590 -7.15 -0.77 14.81
CA THR A 590 -7.29 -2.16 15.26
C THR A 590 -8.13 -2.16 16.54
N PRO A 591 -9.43 -2.49 16.45
CA PRO A 591 -10.28 -2.80 17.60
C PRO A 591 -9.92 -4.15 18.22
N PHE A 592 -9.86 -4.22 19.54
CA PHE A 592 -9.63 -5.45 20.32
C PHE A 592 -10.14 -5.27 21.76
N GLU A 593 -10.20 -6.33 22.54
CA GLU A 593 -10.45 -6.29 23.99
C GLU A 593 -9.15 -6.53 24.75
N ASP A 594 -8.86 -5.69 25.75
CA ASP A 594 -7.79 -5.95 26.73
C ASP A 594 -8.31 -5.72 28.14
N GLU A 595 -8.02 -6.68 29.02
CA GLU A 595 -8.53 -6.74 30.41
C GLU A 595 -10.06 -6.50 30.57
N GLY A 596 -10.87 -6.84 29.54
CA GLY A 596 -12.33 -6.68 29.55
C GLY A 596 -12.81 -5.28 29.16
N GLU A 597 -11.97 -4.46 28.54
CA GLU A 597 -12.32 -3.16 27.97
C GLU A 597 -12.01 -3.14 26.46
N GLU A 598 -12.97 -2.65 25.66
CA GLU A 598 -12.75 -2.40 24.24
C GLU A 598 -11.72 -1.27 24.04
N LYS A 599 -10.72 -1.55 23.20
CA LYS A 599 -9.64 -0.65 22.83
C LYS A 599 -9.60 -0.43 21.32
N ILE A 600 -9.08 0.73 20.91
CA ILE A 600 -8.80 1.04 19.51
C ILE A 600 -7.31 1.41 19.39
N ALA A 601 -6.52 0.68 18.60
CA ALA A 601 -5.13 1.01 18.32
C ALA A 601 -4.93 1.65 16.94
N ILE A 602 -3.94 2.54 16.79
CA ILE A 602 -3.48 3.07 15.50
C ILE A 602 -2.00 3.46 15.56
N TYR A 603 -1.28 3.28 14.46
CA TYR A 603 0.05 3.84 14.29
C TYR A 603 0.01 5.09 13.41
N ALA A 604 0.31 6.24 13.99
CA ALA A 604 0.49 7.50 13.28
C ALA A 604 1.99 7.68 12.95
N GLY A 605 2.39 7.13 11.79
CA GLY A 605 3.77 7.18 11.31
C GLY A 605 4.00 8.04 10.07
N GLY A 606 2.94 8.57 9.45
CA GLY A 606 3.01 9.30 8.19
C GLY A 606 3.13 8.42 6.95
N ASN A 607 3.04 9.01 5.77
CA ASN A 607 3.04 8.32 4.49
C ASN A 607 3.77 9.16 3.43
N SER A 608 4.67 8.51 2.69
CA SER A 608 5.50 9.14 1.67
C SER A 608 4.70 9.66 0.48
N LEU A 609 3.79 8.85 -0.07
CA LEU A 609 2.99 9.22 -1.25
C LEU A 609 2.00 10.34 -0.92
N ALA A 610 1.31 10.23 0.21
CA ALA A 610 0.39 11.28 0.66
C ALA A 610 1.11 12.54 1.19
N ALA A 611 2.45 12.52 1.27
CA ALA A 611 3.30 13.61 1.75
C ALA A 611 2.89 14.14 3.14
N THR A 612 2.60 13.22 4.06
CA THR A 612 2.12 13.56 5.41
C THR A 612 3.27 13.66 6.41
N SER A 613 3.03 14.32 7.53
CA SER A 613 4.04 14.45 8.59
C SER A 613 4.37 13.08 9.20
N HIS A 614 5.65 12.72 9.23
CA HIS A 614 6.12 11.47 9.82
C HIS A 614 6.23 11.53 11.33
N GLY A 615 6.04 10.38 11.97
CA GLY A 615 6.09 10.25 13.42
C GLY A 615 6.33 8.85 13.92
N GLU A 616 6.36 8.73 15.25
CA GLU A 616 6.66 7.48 15.94
C GLU A 616 5.46 6.97 16.75
N ASN A 617 4.32 7.66 16.70
CA ASN A 617 3.28 7.57 17.72
C ASN A 617 2.36 6.38 17.49
N PHE A 618 2.47 5.37 18.35
CA PHE A 618 1.50 4.28 18.43
C PHE A 618 0.51 4.58 19.57
N TRP A 619 -0.74 4.81 19.22
CA TRP A 619 -1.80 5.20 20.15
C TRP A 619 -2.74 4.03 20.43
N VAL A 620 -3.17 3.91 21.68
CA VAL A 620 -4.33 3.10 22.07
C VAL A 620 -5.34 3.99 22.77
N PHE A 621 -6.61 3.81 22.43
CA PHE A 621 -7.74 4.58 22.92
C PHE A 621 -8.72 3.69 23.67
N SER A 622 -9.38 4.25 24.68
CA SER A 622 -10.45 3.57 25.41
C SER A 622 -11.40 4.58 26.07
N LEU A 623 -12.56 4.12 26.56
CA LEU A 623 -13.51 4.98 27.29
C LEU A 623 -12.99 5.40 28.67
N ASN A 624 -12.10 4.61 29.27
CA ASN A 624 -11.39 4.98 30.50
C ASN A 624 -10.11 5.80 30.25
N GLY A 625 -9.76 6.08 28.98
CA GLY A 625 -8.58 6.83 28.61
C GLY A 625 -8.55 8.23 29.25
N THR A 626 -7.34 8.74 29.48
CA THR A 626 -7.14 10.02 30.18
C THR A 626 -6.24 11.01 29.45
N ILE A 627 -5.61 10.58 28.36
CA ILE A 627 -4.76 11.40 27.52
C ILE A 627 -5.64 12.18 26.54
N GLU A 628 -5.60 13.50 26.65
CA GLU A 628 -6.32 14.40 25.75
C GLU A 628 -5.63 14.49 24.39
N SER A 629 -6.39 14.92 23.39
CA SER A 629 -5.87 15.19 22.04
C SER A 629 -4.69 16.14 22.09
N LEU A 630 -3.71 15.92 21.22
CA LEU A 630 -2.63 16.88 21.00
C LEU A 630 -3.21 18.19 20.45
N GLU A 631 -2.56 19.32 20.75
CA GLU A 631 -2.88 20.60 20.11
C GLU A 631 -2.56 20.45 18.61
N GLY A 632 -3.59 20.48 17.77
CA GLY A 632 -3.41 20.39 16.32
C GLY A 632 -2.76 21.67 15.77
N GLU A 633 -2.03 21.55 14.66
CA GLU A 633 -1.79 22.70 13.79
C GLU A 633 -3.16 23.13 13.23
N GLU A 634 -3.72 24.23 13.73
CA GLU A 634 -4.92 24.80 13.13
C GLU A 634 -4.60 25.14 11.67
N ALA A 635 -5.20 24.41 10.74
CA ALA A 635 -5.19 24.78 9.33
C ALA A 635 -5.92 26.12 9.19
N GLU A 636 -5.15 27.21 9.08
CA GLU A 636 -5.71 28.50 8.72
C GLU A 636 -6.31 28.39 7.33
N ALA A 637 -7.64 28.32 7.29
CA ALA A 637 -8.44 28.56 6.10
C ALA A 637 -8.39 30.07 5.78
N GLU A 638 -7.26 30.58 5.29
CA GLU A 638 -7.21 31.86 4.60
C GLU A 638 -6.94 31.62 3.11
N GLY A 639 -7.89 32.07 2.29
CA GLY A 639 -7.84 31.96 0.85
C GLY A 639 -6.57 32.59 0.30
N THR A 640 -5.89 31.86 -0.57
CA THR A 640 -4.81 32.38 -1.38
C THR A 640 -5.37 33.40 -2.37
N GLU A 641 -5.48 34.66 -1.95
CA GLU A 641 -5.44 35.77 -2.90
C GLU A 641 -4.04 35.79 -3.52
N HIS A 642 -4.00 35.67 -4.85
CA HIS A 642 -2.80 35.73 -5.65
C HIS A 642 -1.97 36.98 -5.35
N ALA A 643 -0.71 36.78 -4.96
CA ALA A 643 0.31 37.82 -4.99
C ALA A 643 0.62 38.18 -6.45
N GLY A 644 -0.09 39.17 -7.00
CA GLY A 644 0.18 39.65 -8.36
C GLY A 644 -0.85 40.60 -8.93
N GLU A 645 -1.18 41.70 -8.27
CA GLU A 645 -1.75 42.86 -8.96
C GLU A 645 -1.13 44.17 -8.44
N GLU A 646 -0.22 44.73 -9.25
CA GLU A 646 0.21 46.12 -9.13
C GLU A 646 -1.00 47.04 -9.37
N THR A 647 -1.41 47.79 -8.35
CA THR A 647 -2.11 49.06 -8.60
C THR A 647 -1.52 50.16 -7.73
N GLU A 648 -0.97 51.16 -8.43
CA GLU A 648 -0.47 52.42 -7.93
C GLU A 648 -1.46 53.10 -6.97
N LYS A 649 -0.99 53.58 -5.82
CA LYS A 649 -1.50 54.80 -5.20
C LYS A 649 -0.41 55.51 -4.40
N GLU A 650 -0.08 56.70 -4.90
CA GLU A 650 0.66 57.76 -4.21
C GLU A 650 -0.01 58.17 -2.90
N GLY A 651 0.78 58.63 -1.92
CA GLY A 651 0.29 59.59 -0.92
C GLY A 651 0.89 59.50 0.49
N GLU A 652 1.97 60.27 0.68
CA GLU A 652 2.27 61.10 1.86
C GLU A 652 2.66 60.47 3.22
N ALA A 653 3.98 60.47 3.42
CA ALA A 653 4.78 61.01 4.55
C ALA A 653 4.12 61.41 5.90
N SER A 654 4.75 60.91 6.97
CA SER A 654 5.23 61.68 8.14
C SER A 654 6.32 60.81 8.83
N GLU A 655 7.61 61.17 8.84
CA GLU A 655 8.27 62.11 9.78
C GLU A 655 7.86 61.82 11.24
N GLU A 656 8.72 61.55 12.22
CA GLU A 656 10.07 62.05 12.53
C GLU A 656 10.70 61.18 13.65
N GLU A 657 12.03 61.04 13.62
CA GLU A 657 13.05 61.22 14.69
C GLU A 657 12.86 60.57 16.09
N GLY A 658 13.88 60.12 16.84
CA GLY A 658 15.35 60.28 16.86
C GLY A 658 15.87 59.31 17.95
N GLU A 659 17.10 59.27 18.43
CA GLU A 659 18.32 60.05 18.27
C GLU A 659 19.45 59.18 18.85
N ALA A 660 20.67 59.42 18.41
CA ALA A 660 21.87 58.67 18.75
C ALA A 660 22.70 59.31 19.87
N SER A 661 23.60 58.50 20.46
CA SER A 661 24.90 58.87 21.06
C SER A 661 24.85 59.69 22.35
N GLU A 662 25.80 59.69 23.29
CA GLU A 662 27.14 59.13 23.50
C GLU A 662 27.45 59.42 25.00
N GLU A 663 28.22 58.60 25.71
CA GLU A 663 29.31 59.12 26.57
C GLU A 663 30.19 58.00 27.15
N ALA A 664 31.50 58.28 27.17
CA ALA A 664 32.60 57.41 27.51
C ALA A 664 32.96 57.41 29.01
N GLY A 665 33.59 56.34 29.49
CA GLY A 665 34.16 56.28 30.84
C GLY A 665 34.93 55.00 31.15
N THR A 666 36.25 55.06 30.92
CA THR A 666 37.36 54.14 31.18
C THR A 666 37.40 53.35 32.50
N GLY A 667 37.99 52.14 32.47
CA GLY A 667 38.83 51.57 33.55
C GLY A 667 38.93 50.04 33.64
N GLU A 668 40.09 49.49 33.23
CA GLU A 668 40.86 48.32 33.77
C GLU A 668 40.12 46.97 34.04
N GLU A 669 40.56 45.77 33.65
CA GLU A 669 41.89 45.14 33.63
C GLU A 669 41.80 43.81 32.80
N GLU A 670 42.87 43.45 32.08
CA GLU A 670 42.98 42.24 31.23
C GLU A 670 43.46 41.00 32.02
N GLY A 671 42.96 39.82 31.66
CA GLY A 671 43.43 38.52 32.19
C GLY A 671 42.67 37.29 31.69
N GLU A 672 42.83 36.99 30.40
CA GLU A 672 42.80 35.69 29.68
C GLU A 672 41.75 34.60 30.00
N ALA A 673 40.86 34.37 29.01
CA ALA A 673 40.27 33.07 28.69
C ALA A 673 40.31 32.86 27.16
N ALA A 674 40.91 31.75 26.73
CA ALA A 674 40.84 31.14 25.39
C ALA A 674 40.13 29.79 25.57
N GLU A 675 39.36 29.18 24.68
CA GLU A 675 39.06 29.26 23.24
C GLU A 675 37.52 29.03 23.14
N GLY A 676 36.72 29.62 22.24
CA GLY A 676 36.85 29.61 20.78
C GLY A 676 35.79 28.67 20.20
N ALA A 677 34.52 29.10 20.18
CA ALA A 677 33.46 28.47 19.38
C ALA A 677 33.49 29.12 17.99
N GLU A 678 33.89 28.35 16.97
CA GLU A 678 33.77 28.76 15.57
C GLU A 678 32.31 28.70 15.12
N THR A 679 31.82 29.81 14.58
CA THR A 679 30.69 29.83 13.65
C THR A 679 31.15 29.17 12.35
N ALA A 680 30.57 28.03 11.98
CA ALA A 680 30.83 27.38 10.70
C ALA A 680 30.32 28.26 9.54
N GLU A 681 31.20 28.61 8.60
CA GLU A 681 30.80 29.04 7.26
C GLU A 681 30.08 27.87 6.57
N ALA A 682 28.91 28.10 5.98
CA ALA A 682 28.26 27.12 5.11
C ALA A 682 29.22 26.74 3.97
N GLY A 683 29.55 25.46 3.88
CA GLY A 683 30.39 24.92 2.82
C GLY A 683 29.73 25.11 1.44
N ALA A 684 30.54 25.05 0.38
CA ALA A 684 29.99 24.96 -0.96
C ALA A 684 29.10 23.69 -1.09
N PRO A 685 28.04 23.72 -1.89
CA PRO A 685 27.17 22.55 -2.10
C PRO A 685 27.97 21.30 -2.46
N ASN A 686 27.61 20.16 -1.87
CA ASN A 686 28.29 18.88 -2.02
C ASN A 686 27.34 17.82 -2.62
N ALA A 687 27.54 17.51 -3.90
CA ALA A 687 26.73 16.54 -4.63
C ALA A 687 26.79 15.11 -4.05
N GLU A 688 27.92 14.67 -3.51
CA GLU A 688 28.02 13.32 -2.90
C GLU A 688 27.15 13.21 -1.64
N ALA A 689 27.10 14.26 -0.82
CA ALA A 689 26.18 14.34 0.32
C ALA A 689 24.71 14.47 -0.15
N GLY A 690 24.49 15.19 -1.26
CA GLY A 690 23.19 15.34 -1.89
C GLY A 690 22.58 14.04 -2.40
N LYS A 691 23.41 13.06 -2.77
CA LYS A 691 22.94 11.76 -3.26
C LYS A 691 22.11 10.99 -2.25
N GLU A 692 22.55 10.96 -0.99
CA GLU A 692 21.82 10.27 0.08
C GLU A 692 20.50 10.98 0.36
N ILE A 693 20.53 12.32 0.48
CA ILE A 693 19.33 13.15 0.65
C ILE A 693 18.32 12.92 -0.49
N PHE A 694 18.80 12.86 -1.73
CA PHE A 694 17.95 12.57 -2.89
C PHE A 694 17.31 11.19 -2.79
N ALA A 695 18.11 10.17 -2.45
CA ALA A 695 17.61 8.81 -2.28
C ALA A 695 16.53 8.74 -1.19
N GLU A 696 16.64 9.55 -0.14
CA GLU A 696 15.73 9.55 0.99
C GLU A 696 14.47 10.42 0.85
N ASN A 697 14.49 11.42 -0.03
CA ASN A 697 13.44 12.44 -0.07
C ASN A 697 12.84 12.65 -1.46
N CYS A 698 13.55 12.29 -2.52
CA CYS A 698 13.20 12.67 -3.89
C CYS A 698 12.98 11.46 -4.81
N SER A 699 13.66 10.34 -4.54
CA SER A 699 13.66 9.14 -5.38
C SER A 699 12.28 8.51 -5.57
N VAL A 700 11.41 8.59 -4.56
CA VAL A 700 10.05 8.03 -4.61
C VAL A 700 9.21 8.63 -5.73
N CYS A 701 9.33 9.94 -5.96
CA CYS A 701 8.61 10.63 -7.03
C CYS A 701 9.41 10.62 -8.34
N HIS A 702 10.72 10.86 -8.29
CA HIS A 702 11.54 11.12 -9.48
C HIS A 702 12.32 9.92 -10.01
N GLY A 703 12.19 8.76 -9.35
CA GLY A 703 13.03 7.59 -9.57
C GLY A 703 14.44 7.77 -9.01
N ALA A 704 15.12 6.68 -8.67
CA ALA A 704 16.48 6.74 -8.11
C ALA A 704 17.52 7.35 -9.04
N THR A 705 17.30 7.26 -10.35
CA THR A 705 18.17 7.83 -11.37
C THR A 705 17.70 9.19 -11.86
N GLY A 706 16.60 9.72 -11.32
CA GLY A 706 16.00 11.00 -11.74
C GLY A 706 15.26 10.98 -13.09
N HIS A 707 15.09 9.81 -13.73
CA HIS A 707 14.42 9.67 -15.04
C HIS A 707 12.90 9.51 -14.94
N GLY A 708 12.29 10.02 -13.86
CA GLY A 708 10.86 9.93 -13.60
C GLY A 708 10.47 8.70 -12.79
N GLY A 709 9.35 8.80 -12.08
CA GLY A 709 8.86 7.78 -11.15
C GLY A 709 7.37 7.94 -10.86
N ASN A 710 6.93 7.55 -9.66
CA ASN A 710 5.52 7.59 -9.27
C ASN A 710 5.04 9.03 -9.03
N GLY A 711 4.54 9.63 -10.10
CA GLY A 711 3.94 10.97 -10.06
C GLY A 711 4.95 12.13 -10.05
N GLY A 712 6.25 11.87 -10.19
CA GLY A 712 7.27 12.89 -10.41
C GLY A 712 7.83 12.86 -11.85
N PRO A 713 8.09 14.02 -12.47
CA PRO A 713 8.64 14.09 -13.82
C PRO A 713 10.11 13.67 -13.88
N ASP A 714 10.58 13.30 -15.09
CA ASP A 714 12.00 13.13 -15.42
C ASP A 714 12.77 14.46 -15.23
N LEU A 715 13.65 14.49 -14.23
CA LEU A 715 14.45 15.65 -13.85
C LEU A 715 15.42 16.08 -14.95
N THR A 716 15.88 15.17 -15.81
CA THR A 716 16.77 15.49 -16.93
C THR A 716 16.09 16.38 -17.99
N THR A 717 14.76 16.33 -18.04
CA THR A 717 13.94 17.14 -18.93
C THR A 717 13.53 18.48 -18.33
N MET A 718 13.66 18.65 -17.00
CA MET A 718 13.16 19.83 -16.28
C MET A 718 14.12 21.04 -16.39
N PRO A 719 13.64 22.23 -16.80
CA PRO A 719 14.49 23.41 -16.91
C PRO A 719 15.09 23.89 -15.58
N LEU A 720 14.32 23.85 -14.48
CA LEU A 720 14.78 24.31 -13.17
C LEU A 720 15.84 23.38 -12.56
N ALA A 721 15.84 22.10 -12.93
CA ALA A 721 16.83 21.12 -12.47
C ALA A 721 18.22 21.29 -13.12
N LYS A 722 18.37 22.22 -14.07
CA LYS A 722 19.64 22.50 -14.77
C LYS A 722 20.50 23.55 -14.09
N GLU A 723 19.95 24.31 -13.15
CA GLU A 723 20.64 25.40 -12.45
C GLU A 723 20.50 25.23 -10.94
N GLN A 724 21.61 25.36 -10.20
CA GLN A 724 21.66 25.19 -8.73
C GLN A 724 20.56 25.99 -8.02
N ALA A 725 20.48 27.30 -8.29
CA ALA A 725 19.48 28.16 -7.65
C ALA A 725 18.04 27.81 -8.07
N GLY A 726 17.84 27.26 -9.27
CA GLY A 726 16.55 26.77 -9.74
C GLY A 726 16.11 25.53 -8.97
N ALA A 727 17.02 24.55 -8.84
CA ALA A 727 16.79 23.33 -8.08
C ALA A 727 16.56 23.62 -6.59
N GLU A 728 17.40 24.45 -5.95
CA GLU A 728 17.21 24.86 -4.55
C GLU A 728 15.85 25.52 -4.31
N LYS A 729 15.46 26.44 -5.21
CA LYS A 729 14.16 27.12 -5.11
C LYS A 729 13.00 26.14 -5.23
N GLN A 730 13.08 25.19 -6.15
CA GLN A 730 12.05 24.18 -6.38
C GLN A 730 11.94 23.23 -5.18
N VAL A 731 13.07 22.73 -4.65
CA VAL A 731 13.08 21.84 -3.47
C VAL A 731 12.55 22.57 -2.24
N THR A 732 12.94 23.83 -2.04
CA THR A 732 12.52 24.62 -0.87
C THR A 732 11.00 24.85 -0.88
N ASN A 733 10.45 25.31 -2.00
CA ASN A 733 9.09 25.83 -2.05
C ASN A 733 8.06 24.86 -2.64
N GLY A 734 8.51 23.75 -3.23
CA GLY A 734 7.64 22.86 -4.00
C GLY A 734 7.03 23.56 -5.23
N GLY A 735 5.97 22.96 -5.77
CA GLY A 735 5.18 23.49 -6.88
C GLY A 735 4.89 22.47 -7.98
N GLY A 736 3.78 22.65 -8.71
CA GLY A 736 3.40 21.75 -9.81
C GLY A 736 3.13 20.30 -9.39
N GLY A 737 2.67 20.09 -8.15
CA GLY A 737 2.44 18.76 -7.56
C GLY A 737 3.57 18.28 -6.63
N MET A 738 4.75 18.92 -6.63
CA MET A 738 5.85 18.61 -5.72
C MET A 738 5.66 19.26 -4.34
N PRO A 739 5.81 18.52 -3.21
CA PRO A 739 5.75 19.10 -1.87
C PRO A 739 6.95 20.02 -1.57
N PRO A 740 6.78 21.04 -0.70
CA PRO A 740 7.90 21.84 -0.21
C PRO A 740 8.71 21.06 0.83
N PHE A 741 10.05 21.16 0.79
CA PHE A 741 10.94 20.56 1.79
C PHE A 741 11.48 21.57 2.81
N LYS A 742 11.04 22.83 2.75
CA LYS A 742 11.39 23.83 3.76
C LYS A 742 10.84 23.41 5.13
N GLY A 743 11.74 23.30 6.10
CA GLY A 743 11.40 22.85 7.47
C GLY A 743 11.52 21.34 7.66
N THR A 744 11.60 20.58 6.57
CA THR A 744 11.92 19.15 6.56
C THR A 744 13.42 18.93 6.37
N LEU A 745 14.02 19.67 5.43
CA LEU A 745 15.46 19.71 5.18
C LEU A 745 16.05 21.04 5.63
N SER A 746 17.27 21.01 6.15
CA SER A 746 18.07 22.20 6.40
C SER A 746 18.48 22.90 5.10
N GLU A 747 18.85 24.18 5.17
CA GLU A 747 19.33 24.93 4.00
C GLU A 747 20.56 24.27 3.35
N GLU A 748 21.44 23.67 4.15
CA GLU A 748 22.61 22.93 3.66
C GLU A 748 22.21 21.65 2.92
N GLU A 749 21.26 20.88 3.46
CA GLU A 749 20.75 19.67 2.81
C GLU A 749 20.06 20.00 1.48
N ILE A 750 19.28 21.08 1.44
CA ILE A 750 18.65 21.59 0.20
C ILE A 750 19.70 21.95 -0.84
N ALA A 751 20.77 22.66 -0.43
CA ALA A 751 21.87 23.01 -1.34
C ALA A 751 22.59 21.75 -1.87
N ASN A 752 22.86 20.78 -1.00
CA ASN A 752 23.52 19.54 -1.37
C ASN A 752 22.69 18.70 -2.35
N VAL A 753 21.39 18.49 -2.09
CA VAL A 753 20.51 17.73 -2.99
C VAL A 753 20.34 18.42 -4.34
N ALA A 754 20.24 19.75 -4.35
CA ALA A 754 20.23 20.52 -5.59
C ALA A 754 21.52 20.33 -6.40
N ALA A 755 22.69 20.29 -5.74
CA ALA A 755 23.96 20.03 -6.40
C ALA A 755 24.01 18.62 -7.01
N TYR A 756 23.54 17.59 -6.30
CA TYR A 756 23.44 16.24 -6.85
C TYR A 756 22.54 16.16 -8.09
N VAL A 757 21.36 16.79 -8.04
CA VAL A 757 20.44 16.84 -9.18
C VAL A 757 21.11 17.50 -10.38
N VAL A 758 21.74 18.67 -10.18
CA VAL A 758 22.35 19.43 -11.28
C VAL A 758 23.59 18.70 -11.83
N GLU A 759 24.52 18.29 -10.96
CA GLU A 759 25.84 17.79 -11.35
C GLU A 759 25.80 16.33 -11.85
N ASP A 760 25.07 15.45 -11.16
CA ASP A 760 25.15 14.00 -11.37
C ASP A 760 23.95 13.43 -12.13
N ILE A 761 22.73 13.92 -11.87
CA ILE A 761 21.51 13.45 -12.57
C ILE A 761 21.39 14.13 -13.94
N VAL A 762 21.35 15.46 -13.95
CA VAL A 762 21.12 16.24 -15.18
C VAL A 762 22.41 16.43 -15.99
N GLY A 763 23.56 16.40 -15.33
CA GLY A 763 24.87 16.61 -15.96
C GLY A 763 25.16 18.09 -16.31
N GLY A 764 24.50 19.03 -15.62
CA GLY A 764 24.79 20.46 -15.67
C GLY A 764 26.11 20.78 -14.97
N LYS A 765 26.94 21.63 -15.59
CA LYS A 765 28.11 22.24 -14.96
C LYS A 765 28.01 23.75 -15.02
#